data_AF-A0A945M720-F1
#
_entry.id   AF-A0A945M720-F1
#
_cell.length_a   1.000
_cell.length_b   1.000
_cell.length_c   1.000
_cell.angle_alpha   90.00
_cell.angle_beta   90.00
_cell.angle_gamma   90.00
#
_symmetry.space_group_name_H-M   'P 1'
#
loop_
_entity.id
_entity.type
_entity.pdbx_description
1 polymer ?
#
loop_
_entity_poly.entity_id
_entity_poly.type
_entity_poly.pdbx_seq_one_letter_code
_entity_poly.pdbx_strand_id
1 'polypeptide(L)'
;MEKLRIYLLLLVVFFTPSYAQEASYTSTVLAPGYTKLSFDAPVPGSYVLSSYKPASNGDVIDTDGLNKSLHDIYDDKIVLLNFMYSTCADVNGCPLATAVFHKIKNILDKDPVIGKQVSMISLSFDPENDSPEVMKLYGDGTDSGAVDWKFLTTNSMNDLDPILNKYSQRIIKEYDEKGNYVGSISHILRVFLIDKNKNIRSIYSVSFLHSDVLINDIKTLLHPESRNGTVVVASTENVVLSGSSLARPGDAKEGYESGDYVTDAQELKRIGKSTDLYKIANSKILGLPKLKVTDGTNLTREKIALGRKMFFDRRLSHTDTISCAICHVPEMGFAHNELATAVGTEGRSVPRNSPTILNAALLKRLFHDGREHSLENQVWGPLLAHNEMANPAPGYLINKIKHIPDYDNLFEEAYGTGPSIDTISKAFSAYEYTLLSGNSAFDRWYYAGERNAISSSAKKGFKLFTGKAACMTCHLIGDDYALFTDEKLHNTGMGFKASMHVEPPTKKVTLVPGLTIDIDTSSYRDNIAFKDEIAPNDLGLYTVTQDPNDRWKFRTAMLRNVEITGPYMHNGALQTLKDVVEFYNQGGIKQSGKMKNENLSPLMFPLNLSESEVDNIVEFLKTLTGSNVNELILDAKAAPIGEISLDDPNWFHENKPKY
;
A
#
# COMPACT_ATOMS: atom_id res chain seq x y z
N MET A 1 -68.38 48.70 -41.33
CA MET A 1 -69.37 48.52 -40.26
C MET A 1 -70.07 47.21 -40.52
N GLU A 2 -69.78 46.21 -39.69
CA GLU A 2 -70.57 44.99 -39.38
C GLU A 2 -69.60 44.00 -38.74
N LYS A 3 -69.51 44.08 -37.41
CA LYS A 3 -68.84 43.10 -36.55
C LYS A 3 -69.94 42.32 -35.86
N LEU A 4 -70.03 41.02 -36.09
CA LEU A 4 -70.02 39.96 -35.06
C LEU A 4 -70.30 38.61 -35.72
N ARG A 5 -69.30 37.74 -35.84
CA ARG A 5 -69.50 36.30 -36.05
C ARG A 5 -68.50 35.55 -35.19
N ILE A 6 -69.01 34.97 -34.11
CA ILE A 6 -68.36 33.97 -33.28
C ILE A 6 -68.55 32.64 -34.02
N TYR A 7 -67.46 31.97 -34.41
CA TYR A 7 -67.50 30.59 -34.91
C TYR A 7 -66.84 29.66 -33.89
N LEU A 8 -67.67 28.73 -33.42
CA LEU A 8 -67.29 27.51 -32.72
C LEU A 8 -66.53 26.62 -33.71
N LEU A 9 -65.28 26.27 -33.40
CA LEU A 9 -64.47 25.39 -34.26
C LEU A 9 -64.07 24.14 -33.48
N LEU A 10 -64.73 23.02 -33.87
CA LEU A 10 -64.31 21.65 -33.61
C LEU A 10 -62.88 21.46 -34.12
N LEU A 11 -61.95 21.18 -33.22
CA LEU A 11 -60.57 20.85 -33.59
C LEU A 11 -60.48 19.35 -33.87
N VAL A 12 -60.62 18.99 -35.14
CA VAL A 12 -60.22 17.71 -35.70
C VAL A 12 -58.70 17.72 -35.80
N VAL A 13 -58.03 16.88 -35.00
CA VAL A 13 -56.58 16.73 -34.99
C VAL A 13 -56.16 15.99 -36.26
N PHE A 14 -55.58 16.72 -37.21
CA PHE A 14 -54.83 16.15 -38.33
C PHE A 14 -53.44 15.73 -37.84
N PHE A 15 -53.17 14.42 -37.84
CA PHE A 15 -51.81 13.89 -37.71
C PHE A 15 -50.99 14.29 -38.94
N THR A 16 -50.09 15.24 -38.77
CA THR A 16 -48.94 15.45 -39.66
C THR A 16 -47.71 14.94 -38.93
N PRO A 17 -46.93 14.00 -39.49
CA PRO A 17 -45.68 13.59 -38.87
C PRO A 17 -44.69 14.73 -39.07
N SER A 18 -44.46 15.52 -38.02
CA SER A 18 -43.22 16.29 -37.94
C SER A 18 -42.09 15.27 -37.82
N TYR A 19 -41.25 15.21 -38.86
CA TYR A 19 -39.94 14.58 -38.78
C TYR A 19 -39.17 15.30 -37.67
N ALA A 20 -39.19 14.71 -36.47
CA ALA A 20 -38.18 14.98 -35.47
C ALA A 20 -36.86 14.55 -36.09
N GLN A 21 -35.96 15.51 -36.24
CA GLN A 21 -34.56 15.26 -36.52
C GLN A 21 -34.09 14.17 -35.55
N GLU A 22 -33.82 12.97 -36.05
CA GLU A 22 -33.16 11.92 -35.29
C GLU A 22 -31.79 12.47 -34.88
N ALA A 23 -31.74 13.06 -33.69
CA ALA A 23 -30.50 13.17 -32.96
C ALA A 23 -30.09 11.72 -32.63
N SER A 24 -29.25 11.18 -33.49
CA SER A 24 -28.45 9.98 -33.19
C SER A 24 -27.67 10.25 -31.90
N TYR A 25 -28.18 9.75 -30.77
CA TYR A 25 -27.47 9.75 -29.49
C TYR A 25 -26.33 8.73 -29.59
N THR A 26 -25.24 9.17 -30.18
CA THR A 26 -23.92 8.54 -30.09
C THR A 26 -23.40 8.70 -28.66
N SER A 27 -22.72 7.67 -28.15
CA SER A 27 -22.39 7.42 -26.74
C SER A 27 -22.10 8.66 -25.90
N THR A 28 -23.00 8.98 -24.96
CA THR A 28 -22.76 10.03 -23.96
C THR A 28 -21.72 9.54 -22.95
N VAL A 29 -20.54 10.17 -22.95
CA VAL A 29 -19.56 10.06 -21.87
C VAL A 29 -20.20 10.70 -20.64
N LEU A 30 -20.51 9.91 -19.61
CA LEU A 30 -21.22 10.38 -18.41
C LEU A 30 -20.38 11.37 -17.58
N ALA A 31 -19.07 11.17 -17.54
CA ALA A 31 -18.11 12.08 -16.94
C ALA A 31 -16.70 11.81 -17.51
N PRO A 32 -15.77 12.78 -17.50
CA PRO A 32 -14.40 12.57 -17.99
C PRO A 32 -13.71 11.42 -17.26
N GLY A 33 -13.33 10.37 -18.00
CA GLY A 33 -12.71 9.16 -17.43
C GLY A 33 -13.70 8.06 -17.02
N TYR A 34 -15.01 8.30 -17.08
CA TYR A 34 -16.02 7.26 -16.85
C TYR A 34 -16.23 6.42 -18.12
N THR A 35 -15.72 5.20 -18.13
CA THR A 35 -15.81 4.23 -19.24
C THR A 35 -16.74 3.07 -18.90
N LYS A 36 -16.93 2.12 -19.83
CA LYS A 36 -17.60 0.85 -19.51
C LYS A 36 -16.70 0.04 -18.56
N LEU A 37 -17.30 -0.77 -17.69
CA LEU A 37 -16.57 -1.72 -16.84
C LEU A 37 -15.52 -2.47 -17.68
N SER A 38 -14.27 -2.44 -17.25
CA SER A 38 -13.15 -3.11 -17.95
C SER A 38 -13.06 -4.60 -17.62
N PHE A 39 -13.96 -5.11 -16.79
CA PHE A 39 -14.05 -6.50 -16.35
C PHE A 39 -15.52 -6.93 -16.31
N ASP A 40 -15.78 -8.23 -16.27
CA ASP A 40 -17.13 -8.75 -16.08
C ASP A 40 -17.50 -8.67 -14.59
N ALA A 41 -18.62 -8.02 -14.27
CA ALA A 41 -19.08 -7.93 -12.89
C ALA A 41 -19.37 -9.35 -12.34
N PRO A 42 -18.96 -9.65 -11.10
CA PRO A 42 -19.05 -11.00 -10.55
C PRO A 42 -20.51 -11.45 -10.44
N VAL A 43 -20.74 -12.75 -10.67
CA VAL A 43 -22.09 -13.34 -10.65
C VAL A 43 -22.71 -13.15 -9.27
N PRO A 44 -23.95 -12.64 -9.15
CA PRO A 44 -24.59 -12.47 -7.85
C PRO A 44 -24.60 -13.75 -7.01
N GLY A 45 -24.20 -13.67 -5.74
CA GLY A 45 -24.12 -14.81 -4.83
C GLY A 45 -22.84 -15.66 -4.94
N SER A 46 -21.94 -15.37 -5.89
CA SER A 46 -20.65 -16.09 -6.03
C SER A 46 -19.52 -15.58 -5.14
N TYR A 47 -19.75 -14.53 -4.36
CA TYR A 47 -18.75 -13.86 -3.53
C TYR A 47 -19.34 -13.33 -2.23
N VAL A 48 -18.44 -13.00 -1.30
CA VAL A 48 -18.77 -12.44 0.02
C VAL A 48 -18.63 -10.93 -0.01
N LEU A 49 -19.65 -10.22 0.46
CA LEU A 49 -19.55 -8.80 0.80
C LEU A 49 -19.33 -8.68 2.30
N SER A 50 -18.11 -8.54 2.79
CA SER A 50 -17.84 -8.48 4.24
C SER A 50 -18.54 -7.30 4.93
N SER A 51 -18.90 -7.46 6.20
CA SER A 51 -19.35 -6.32 7.02
C SER A 51 -18.14 -5.46 7.39
N TYR A 52 -18.17 -4.17 7.04
CA TYR A 52 -17.09 -3.24 7.34
C TYR A 52 -17.28 -2.58 8.71
N LYS A 53 -18.38 -1.85 8.88
CA LYS A 53 -18.78 -1.22 10.15
C LYS A 53 -20.28 -0.91 10.16
N PRO A 54 -20.90 -0.73 11.34
CA PRO A 54 -22.27 -0.25 11.43
C PRO A 54 -22.46 1.10 10.73
N ALA A 55 -23.55 1.24 10.00
CA ALA A 55 -23.99 2.48 9.38
C ALA A 55 -24.40 3.47 10.48
N SER A 56 -23.93 4.72 10.40
CA SER A 56 -24.26 5.71 11.43
C SER A 56 -25.72 6.13 11.37
N ASN A 57 -26.31 6.36 12.54
CA ASN A 57 -27.55 7.10 12.68
C ASN A 57 -27.28 8.62 12.73
N GLY A 58 -28.34 9.41 12.59
CA GLY A 58 -28.34 10.86 12.77
C GLY A 58 -29.71 11.45 12.44
N ASP A 59 -29.99 12.64 12.96
CA ASP A 59 -31.24 13.36 12.72
C ASP A 59 -31.18 14.04 11.36
N VAL A 60 -32.22 13.83 10.56
CA VAL A 60 -32.36 14.32 9.19
C VAL A 60 -33.78 14.83 8.96
N ILE A 61 -33.93 15.70 7.97
CA ILE A 61 -35.23 16.23 7.53
C ILE A 61 -35.53 15.64 6.16
N ASP A 62 -36.75 15.13 5.99
CA ASP A 62 -37.25 14.73 4.68
C ASP A 62 -37.82 15.90 3.86
N THR A 63 -38.23 15.62 2.63
CA THR A 63 -38.80 16.60 1.69
C THR A 63 -40.15 17.19 2.11
N ASP A 64 -40.80 16.62 3.14
CA ASP A 64 -42.04 17.15 3.72
C ASP A 64 -41.78 17.96 5.00
N GLY A 65 -40.50 18.18 5.36
CA GLY A 65 -40.10 18.98 6.51
C GLY A 65 -40.18 18.23 7.84
N LEU A 66 -40.30 16.90 7.83
CA LEU A 66 -40.41 16.09 9.04
C LEU A 66 -39.02 15.62 9.50
N ASN A 67 -38.73 15.83 10.79
CA ASN A 67 -37.54 15.27 11.45
C ASN A 67 -37.69 13.76 11.62
N LYS A 68 -36.70 13.01 11.15
CA LYS A 68 -36.58 11.55 11.26
C LYS A 68 -35.13 11.19 11.56
N SER A 69 -34.87 10.00 12.12
CA SER A 69 -33.49 9.50 12.16
C SER A 69 -33.18 8.65 10.92
N LEU A 70 -31.94 8.70 10.43
CA LEU A 70 -31.49 7.92 9.28
C LEU A 70 -31.81 6.42 9.41
N HIS A 71 -31.69 5.87 10.61
CA HIS A 71 -31.96 4.47 10.90
C HIS A 71 -33.44 4.08 10.81
N ASP A 72 -34.34 5.04 11.02
CA ASP A 72 -35.78 4.83 10.81
C ASP A 72 -36.09 4.83 9.32
N ILE A 73 -35.33 5.58 8.52
CA ILE A 73 -35.50 5.69 7.07
C ILE A 73 -35.04 4.42 6.32
N TYR A 74 -34.16 3.61 6.91
CA TYR A 74 -33.60 2.40 6.29
C TYR A 74 -34.61 1.25 6.13
N ASP A 75 -35.78 1.29 6.82
CA ASP A 75 -36.97 0.45 6.57
C ASP A 75 -36.76 -1.08 6.40
N ASP A 76 -35.79 -1.71 7.07
CA ASP A 76 -35.39 -3.14 6.88
C ASP A 76 -35.06 -3.50 5.40
N LYS A 77 -34.62 -2.49 4.64
CA LYS A 77 -34.21 -2.59 3.24
C LYS A 77 -32.70 -2.54 3.12
N ILE A 78 -32.20 -2.95 1.96
CA ILE A 78 -30.83 -2.63 1.55
C ILE A 78 -30.80 -1.16 1.16
N VAL A 79 -29.84 -0.40 1.65
CA VAL A 79 -29.75 1.04 1.42
C VAL A 79 -28.54 1.38 0.56
N LEU A 80 -28.77 2.12 -0.52
CA LEU A 80 -27.73 2.85 -1.24
C LEU A 80 -27.74 4.30 -0.78
N LEU A 81 -26.73 4.69 -0.01
CA LEU A 81 -26.60 6.05 0.51
C LEU A 81 -25.51 6.80 -0.28
N ASN A 82 -25.87 7.93 -0.88
CA ASN A 82 -24.92 8.92 -1.37
C ASN A 82 -25.09 10.24 -0.60
N PHE A 83 -24.04 11.04 -0.63
CA PHE A 83 -24.09 12.41 -0.17
C PHE A 83 -23.86 13.36 -1.34
N MET A 84 -24.58 14.48 -1.33
CA MET A 84 -24.64 15.41 -2.45
C MET A 84 -24.94 16.83 -1.98
N TYR A 85 -24.96 17.80 -2.88
CA TYR A 85 -25.58 19.11 -2.62
C TYR A 85 -26.10 19.69 -3.94
N SER A 86 -27.14 20.51 -3.89
CA SER A 86 -27.90 20.88 -5.11
C SER A 86 -27.11 21.74 -6.10
N THR A 87 -26.15 22.53 -5.62
CA THR A 87 -25.32 23.44 -6.42
C THR A 87 -24.01 22.82 -6.91
N CYS A 88 -23.82 21.50 -6.75
CA CYS A 88 -22.59 20.83 -7.13
C CYS A 88 -22.33 20.87 -8.64
N ALA A 89 -21.23 21.52 -9.03
CA ALA A 89 -20.81 21.66 -10.43
C ALA A 89 -19.78 20.60 -10.88
N ASP A 90 -19.27 19.76 -9.97
CA ASP A 90 -18.30 18.73 -10.31
C ASP A 90 -18.97 17.58 -11.08
N VAL A 91 -18.69 17.48 -12.38
CA VAL A 91 -19.22 16.45 -13.27
C VAL A 91 -18.85 15.02 -12.86
N ASN A 92 -17.73 14.83 -12.15
CA ASN A 92 -17.31 13.53 -11.60
C ASN A 92 -17.89 13.26 -10.20
N GLY A 93 -18.60 14.22 -9.62
CA GLY A 93 -19.21 14.16 -8.30
C GLY A 93 -20.72 13.87 -8.36
N CYS A 94 -21.54 14.83 -7.94
CA CYS A 94 -22.98 14.65 -7.78
C CYS A 94 -23.72 14.27 -9.09
N PRO A 95 -23.47 14.91 -10.26
CA PRO A 95 -24.10 14.53 -11.52
C PRO A 95 -23.84 13.07 -11.92
N LEU A 96 -22.62 12.56 -11.72
CA LEU A 96 -22.28 11.17 -11.99
C LEU A 96 -23.04 10.23 -11.06
N ALA A 97 -23.06 10.51 -9.75
CA ALA A 97 -23.77 9.70 -8.76
C ALA A 97 -25.27 9.64 -9.06
N THR A 98 -25.88 10.79 -9.35
CA THR A 98 -27.29 10.90 -9.74
C THR A 98 -27.57 10.10 -11.02
N ALA A 99 -26.72 10.20 -12.04
CA ALA A 99 -26.89 9.44 -13.28
C ALA A 99 -26.79 7.92 -13.07
N VAL A 100 -25.86 7.44 -12.23
CA VAL A 100 -25.73 6.02 -11.87
C VAL A 100 -26.92 5.55 -11.05
N PHE A 101 -27.39 6.35 -10.10
CA PHE A 101 -28.59 6.07 -9.31
C PHE A 101 -29.82 5.94 -10.21
N HIS A 102 -30.03 6.83 -11.18
CA HIS A 102 -31.10 6.68 -12.18
C HIS A 102 -31.01 5.36 -12.97
N LYS A 103 -29.79 4.94 -13.36
CA LYS A 103 -29.61 3.64 -14.04
C LYS A 103 -29.98 2.46 -13.14
N ILE A 104 -29.52 2.47 -11.89
CA ILE A 104 -29.85 1.44 -10.89
C ILE A 104 -31.35 1.37 -10.67
N LYS A 105 -31.99 2.52 -10.45
CA LYS A 105 -33.44 2.63 -10.30
C LYS A 105 -34.19 2.06 -11.51
N ASN A 106 -33.81 2.46 -12.73
CA ASN A 106 -34.43 1.94 -13.96
C ASN A 106 -34.26 0.41 -14.14
N ILE A 107 -33.15 -0.16 -13.65
CA ILE A 107 -32.93 -1.61 -13.66
C ILE A 107 -33.82 -2.30 -12.61
N LEU A 108 -33.90 -1.74 -11.40
CA LEU A 108 -34.69 -2.29 -10.30
C LEU A 108 -36.20 -2.10 -10.49
N ASP A 109 -36.65 -1.06 -11.17
CA ASP A 109 -38.06 -0.86 -11.53
C ASP A 109 -38.57 -1.94 -12.50
N LYS A 110 -37.67 -2.53 -13.29
CA LYS A 110 -37.98 -3.70 -14.15
C LYS A 110 -38.01 -5.01 -13.38
N ASP A 111 -37.55 -5.03 -12.12
CA ASP A 111 -37.61 -6.17 -11.20
C ASP A 111 -38.25 -5.74 -9.87
N PRO A 112 -39.59 -5.59 -9.82
CA PRO A 112 -40.27 -5.07 -8.63
C PRO A 112 -40.12 -5.93 -7.37
N VAL A 113 -39.69 -7.19 -7.49
CA VAL A 113 -39.45 -8.09 -6.34
C VAL A 113 -38.18 -7.67 -5.60
N ILE A 114 -37.13 -7.35 -6.36
CA ILE A 114 -35.86 -6.85 -5.81
C ILE A 114 -35.99 -5.36 -5.48
N GLY A 115 -36.61 -4.56 -6.37
CA GLY A 115 -36.73 -3.11 -6.20
C GLY A 115 -37.40 -2.69 -4.89
N LYS A 116 -38.46 -3.41 -4.46
CA LYS A 116 -39.16 -3.14 -3.18
C LYS A 116 -38.31 -3.40 -1.93
N GLN A 117 -37.19 -4.13 -2.07
CA GLN A 117 -36.27 -4.45 -0.97
C GLN A 117 -35.07 -3.51 -0.91
N VAL A 118 -35.01 -2.51 -1.79
CA VAL A 118 -33.94 -1.52 -1.88
C VAL A 118 -34.50 -0.13 -1.59
N SER A 119 -33.77 0.67 -0.84
CA SER A 119 -34.00 2.11 -0.68
C SER A 119 -32.76 2.87 -1.12
N MET A 120 -32.97 3.97 -1.83
CA MET A 120 -31.92 4.86 -2.28
C MET A 120 -32.05 6.17 -1.52
N ILE A 121 -30.94 6.69 -1.01
CA ILE A 121 -30.93 7.89 -0.19
C ILE A 121 -29.85 8.84 -0.71
N SER A 122 -30.25 10.08 -0.93
CA SER A 122 -29.36 11.19 -1.24
C SER A 122 -29.46 12.24 -0.13
N LEU A 123 -28.40 12.38 0.65
CA LEU A 123 -28.33 13.30 1.79
C LEU A 123 -27.49 14.53 1.44
N SER A 124 -28.03 15.73 1.67
CA SER A 124 -27.34 16.98 1.41
C SER A 124 -26.17 17.23 2.39
N PHE A 125 -25.08 17.81 1.87
CA PHE A 125 -23.98 18.38 2.62
C PHE A 125 -24.13 19.87 2.97
N ASP A 126 -25.16 20.53 2.45
CA ASP A 126 -25.33 21.99 2.56
C ASP A 126 -26.71 22.37 3.08
N PRO A 127 -27.04 22.07 4.35
CA PRO A 127 -28.34 22.36 4.93
C PRO A 127 -28.69 23.85 4.96
N GLU A 128 -27.72 24.74 4.75
CA GLU A 128 -27.93 26.19 4.67
C GLU A 128 -28.61 26.58 3.34
N ASN A 129 -28.33 25.86 2.26
CA ASN A 129 -28.84 26.14 0.91
C ASN A 129 -29.83 25.08 0.38
N ASP A 130 -29.72 23.85 0.88
CA ASP A 130 -30.53 22.71 0.47
C ASP A 130 -31.67 22.46 1.46
N SER A 131 -32.68 23.35 1.42
CA SER A 131 -33.90 23.19 2.21
C SER A 131 -34.71 21.96 1.77
N PRO A 132 -35.66 21.46 2.57
CA PRO A 132 -36.57 20.38 2.17
C PRO A 132 -37.24 20.62 0.81
N GLU A 133 -37.62 21.87 0.51
CA GLU A 133 -38.21 22.25 -0.77
C GLU A 133 -37.21 22.16 -1.93
N VAL A 134 -35.95 22.56 -1.71
CA VAL A 134 -34.88 22.43 -2.72
C VAL A 134 -34.58 20.96 -2.99
N MET A 135 -34.50 20.13 -1.94
CA MET A 135 -34.29 18.69 -2.06
C MET A 135 -35.46 17.99 -2.76
N LYS A 136 -36.69 18.46 -2.52
CA LYS A 136 -37.89 17.99 -3.23
C LYS A 136 -37.84 18.34 -4.72
N LEU A 137 -37.41 19.55 -5.06
CA LEU A 137 -37.23 19.97 -6.45
C LEU A 137 -36.10 19.20 -7.14
N TYR A 138 -34.99 18.93 -6.44
CA TYR A 138 -33.88 18.16 -6.98
C TYR A 138 -34.29 16.71 -7.28
N GLY A 139 -35.11 16.11 -6.41
CA GLY A 139 -35.65 14.77 -6.56
C GLY A 139 -36.86 14.66 -7.50
N ASP A 140 -37.37 15.77 -8.05
CA ASP A 140 -38.58 15.74 -8.87
C ASP A 140 -38.42 14.83 -10.09
N GLY A 141 -39.44 14.00 -10.35
CA GLY A 141 -39.40 12.96 -11.38
C GLY A 141 -38.76 11.63 -10.95
N THR A 142 -38.30 11.49 -9.70
CA THR A 142 -37.83 10.21 -9.15
C THR A 142 -38.91 9.42 -8.39
N ASP A 143 -40.05 10.04 -8.10
CA ASP A 143 -41.11 9.52 -7.20
C ASP A 143 -41.94 8.34 -7.76
N SER A 144 -41.69 7.91 -8.99
CA SER A 144 -42.47 6.86 -9.67
C SER A 144 -41.64 5.58 -9.84
N GLY A 145 -42.10 4.43 -9.34
CA GLY A 145 -41.38 3.16 -9.54
C GLY A 145 -41.56 2.14 -8.40
N ALA A 146 -40.76 1.08 -8.44
CA ALA A 146 -40.69 0.04 -7.41
C ALA A 146 -39.62 0.32 -6.34
N VAL A 147 -38.69 1.23 -6.60
CA VAL A 147 -37.63 1.65 -5.65
C VAL A 147 -37.95 3.02 -5.07
N ASP A 148 -37.77 3.13 -3.75
CA ASP A 148 -37.98 4.35 -2.99
C ASP A 148 -36.67 5.16 -2.92
N TRP A 149 -36.61 6.29 -3.63
CA TRP A 149 -35.46 7.21 -3.62
C TRP A 149 -35.79 8.47 -2.83
N LYS A 150 -35.18 8.59 -1.65
CA LYS A 150 -35.42 9.67 -0.70
C LYS A 150 -34.31 10.72 -0.78
N PHE A 151 -34.70 11.98 -0.76
CA PHE A 151 -33.80 13.13 -0.71
C PHE A 151 -33.92 13.80 0.65
N LEU A 152 -32.79 13.99 1.33
CA LEU A 152 -32.75 14.38 2.73
C LEU A 152 -31.81 15.57 2.94
N THR A 153 -32.07 16.35 3.99
CA THR A 153 -31.19 17.41 4.49
C THR A 153 -31.12 17.33 6.03
N THR A 154 -30.51 18.31 6.69
CA THR A 154 -30.45 18.41 8.17
C THR A 154 -30.87 19.81 8.62
N ASN A 155 -31.17 20.02 9.91
CA ASN A 155 -31.56 21.36 10.40
C ASN A 155 -30.37 22.34 10.41
N SER A 156 -29.15 21.82 10.55
CA SER A 156 -27.94 22.63 10.64
C SER A 156 -26.69 21.81 10.40
N MET A 157 -25.56 22.49 10.17
CA MET A 157 -24.25 21.86 10.13
C MET A 157 -23.92 21.09 11.42
N ASN A 158 -24.41 21.52 12.59
CA ASN A 158 -24.18 20.82 13.85
C ASN A 158 -24.83 19.43 13.90
N ASP A 159 -25.94 19.23 13.16
CA ASP A 159 -26.62 17.93 13.06
C ASP A 159 -25.99 17.08 11.95
N LEU A 160 -25.47 17.72 10.91
CA LEU A 160 -24.82 17.08 9.78
C LEU A 160 -23.41 16.57 10.11
N ASP A 161 -22.58 17.39 10.77
CA ASP A 161 -21.16 17.10 11.05
C ASP A 161 -20.95 15.74 11.74
N PRO A 162 -21.75 15.33 12.75
CA PRO A 162 -21.64 14.00 13.35
C PRO A 162 -21.90 12.86 12.36
N ILE A 163 -22.82 13.05 11.41
CA ILE A 163 -23.11 12.08 10.35
C ILE A 163 -21.89 12.00 9.42
N LEU A 164 -21.37 13.14 8.98
CA LEU A 164 -20.23 13.21 8.06
C LEU A 164 -18.98 12.55 8.64
N ASN A 165 -18.67 12.86 9.89
CA ASN A 165 -17.51 12.31 10.59
C ASN A 165 -17.59 10.78 10.68
N LYS A 166 -18.76 10.22 11.02
CA LYS A 166 -18.94 8.76 11.14
C LYS A 166 -18.94 8.05 9.79
N TYR A 167 -19.40 8.70 8.71
CA TYR A 167 -19.25 8.20 7.34
C TYR A 167 -17.91 8.56 6.68
N SER A 168 -17.01 9.24 7.42
CA SER A 168 -15.71 9.71 6.95
C SER A 168 -15.82 10.53 5.66
N GLN A 169 -16.86 11.36 5.56
CA GLN A 169 -17.08 12.33 4.49
C GLN A 169 -16.46 13.66 4.90
N ARG A 170 -15.40 14.09 4.22
CA ARG A 170 -14.82 15.41 4.42
C ARG A 170 -15.32 16.35 3.33
N ILE A 171 -15.78 17.52 3.75
CA ILE A 171 -16.19 18.62 2.88
C ILE A 171 -15.22 19.80 3.07
N ILE A 172 -14.89 20.48 1.97
CA ILE A 172 -14.08 21.70 1.96
C ILE A 172 -14.88 22.77 1.25
N LYS A 173 -15.37 23.78 1.98
CA LYS A 173 -16.01 24.96 1.39
C LYS A 173 -14.93 25.78 0.66
N GLU A 174 -15.18 26.14 -0.59
CA GLU A 174 -14.26 26.96 -1.38
C GLU A 174 -14.53 28.46 -1.16
N TYR A 175 -13.47 29.26 -1.10
CA TYR A 175 -13.54 30.70 -0.90
C TYR A 175 -12.74 31.43 -1.99
N ASP A 176 -13.21 32.59 -2.41
CA ASP A 176 -12.48 33.44 -3.35
C ASP A 176 -11.25 34.12 -2.69
N GLU A 177 -10.43 34.80 -3.49
CA GLU A 177 -9.26 35.55 -3.00
C GLU A 177 -9.60 36.66 -1.99
N LYS A 178 -10.88 37.03 -1.87
CA LYS A 178 -11.40 38.04 -0.93
C LYS A 178 -12.02 37.40 0.32
N GLY A 179 -11.99 36.07 0.43
CA GLY A 179 -12.54 35.32 1.55
C GLY A 179 -14.06 35.11 1.51
N ASN A 180 -14.74 35.38 0.40
CA ASN A 180 -16.17 35.11 0.25
C ASN A 180 -16.38 33.66 -0.18
N TYR A 181 -17.37 32.99 0.43
CA TYR A 181 -17.77 31.64 0.03
C TYR A 181 -18.30 31.65 -1.41
N VAL A 182 -17.72 30.82 -2.28
CA VAL A 182 -18.07 30.79 -3.72
C VAL A 182 -19.26 29.87 -4.03
N GLY A 183 -19.85 29.22 -3.03
CA GLY A 183 -21.02 28.35 -3.22
C GLY A 183 -20.68 26.93 -3.69
N SER A 184 -19.39 26.58 -3.76
CA SER A 184 -18.90 25.24 -4.09
C SER A 184 -18.28 24.55 -2.87
N ILE A 185 -18.54 23.25 -2.78
CA ILE A 185 -17.99 22.35 -1.77
C ILE A 185 -17.22 21.24 -2.47
N SER A 186 -15.93 21.13 -2.17
CA SER A 186 -15.07 20.05 -2.62
C SER A 186 -15.16 18.86 -1.65
N HIS A 187 -15.48 17.68 -2.17
CA HIS A 187 -15.54 16.45 -1.39
C HIS A 187 -15.19 15.24 -2.28
N ILE A 188 -14.87 14.12 -1.63
CA ILE A 188 -14.65 12.86 -2.35
C ILE A 188 -16.00 12.18 -2.55
N LEU A 189 -16.36 11.84 -3.79
CA LEU A 189 -17.57 11.07 -4.06
C LEU A 189 -17.45 9.65 -3.50
N ARG A 190 -18.40 9.27 -2.64
CA ARG A 190 -18.56 7.91 -2.13
C ARG A 190 -20.02 7.52 -2.09
N VAL A 191 -20.30 6.28 -2.49
CA VAL A 191 -21.62 5.67 -2.35
C VAL A 191 -21.50 4.46 -1.42
N PHE A 192 -22.40 4.34 -0.45
CA PHE A 192 -22.38 3.29 0.55
C PHE A 192 -23.48 2.26 0.27
N LEU A 193 -23.12 0.98 0.26
CA LEU A 193 -24.07 -0.13 0.31
C LEU A 193 -24.24 -0.58 1.75
N ILE A 194 -25.46 -0.53 2.27
CA ILE A 194 -25.81 -0.86 3.65
C ILE A 194 -26.82 -2.00 3.63
N ASP A 195 -26.59 -3.04 4.45
CA ASP A 195 -27.50 -4.19 4.56
C ASP A 195 -28.71 -3.92 5.47
N LYS A 196 -29.64 -4.88 5.51
CA LYS A 196 -30.85 -4.83 6.37
C LYS A 196 -30.52 -4.74 7.87
N ASN A 197 -29.35 -5.23 8.27
CA ASN A 197 -28.83 -5.14 9.65
C ASN A 197 -28.10 -3.81 9.91
N LYS A 198 -28.23 -2.83 9.01
CA LYS A 198 -27.64 -1.50 9.10
C LYS A 198 -26.10 -1.53 9.17
N ASN A 199 -25.47 -2.48 8.47
CA ASN A 199 -24.01 -2.52 8.33
C ASN A 199 -23.58 -2.11 6.93
N ILE A 200 -22.53 -1.32 6.84
CA ILE A 200 -21.87 -0.97 5.59
C ILE A 200 -21.18 -2.23 5.05
N ARG A 201 -21.53 -2.62 3.82
CA ARG A 201 -20.98 -3.78 3.11
C ARG A 201 -19.99 -3.40 2.02
N SER A 202 -20.14 -2.22 1.43
CA SER A 202 -19.22 -1.70 0.42
C SER A 202 -19.27 -0.16 0.35
N ILE A 203 -18.18 0.43 -0.14
CA ILE A 203 -18.04 1.88 -0.40
C ILE A 203 -17.47 2.06 -1.80
N TYR A 204 -18.24 2.63 -2.72
CA TYR A 204 -17.85 2.81 -4.12
C TYR A 204 -17.24 4.19 -4.33
N SER A 205 -16.06 4.24 -4.94
CA SER A 205 -15.44 5.47 -5.46
C SER A 205 -15.91 5.76 -6.90
N VAL A 206 -15.57 6.93 -7.42
CA VAL A 206 -15.82 7.34 -8.82
C VAL A 206 -15.45 6.23 -9.83
N SER A 207 -14.30 5.57 -9.65
CA SER A 207 -13.78 4.54 -10.55
C SER A 207 -14.53 3.21 -10.50
N PHE A 208 -15.31 2.97 -9.45
CA PHE A 208 -16.07 1.72 -9.26
C PHE A 208 -17.59 1.96 -9.16
N LEU A 209 -18.04 3.20 -9.35
CA LEU A 209 -19.46 3.57 -9.28
C LEU A 209 -20.18 3.21 -10.57
N HIS A 210 -20.35 1.91 -10.82
CA HIS A 210 -21.01 1.38 -12.00
C HIS A 210 -22.27 0.60 -11.63
N SER A 211 -23.37 0.86 -12.36
CA SER A 211 -24.67 0.23 -12.08
C SER A 211 -24.61 -1.30 -12.03
N ASP A 212 -23.78 -1.92 -12.88
CA ASP A 212 -23.69 -3.38 -13.00
C ASP A 212 -23.08 -4.01 -11.72
N VAL A 213 -22.08 -3.35 -11.13
CA VAL A 213 -21.45 -3.78 -9.87
C VAL A 213 -22.42 -3.63 -8.71
N LEU A 214 -23.03 -2.44 -8.57
CA LEU A 214 -23.95 -2.15 -7.46
C LEU A 214 -25.19 -3.06 -7.50
N ILE A 215 -25.73 -3.36 -8.70
CA ILE A 215 -26.86 -4.29 -8.85
C ILE A 215 -26.46 -5.71 -8.47
N ASN A 216 -25.27 -6.18 -8.86
CA ASN A 216 -24.82 -7.51 -8.49
C ASN A 216 -24.59 -7.62 -6.99
N ASP A 217 -24.04 -6.59 -6.35
CA ASP A 217 -23.85 -6.55 -4.90
C ASP A 217 -25.18 -6.58 -4.15
N ILE A 218 -26.17 -5.79 -4.59
CA ILE A 218 -27.55 -5.84 -4.06
C ILE A 218 -28.13 -7.26 -4.19
N LYS A 219 -28.02 -7.88 -5.36
CA LYS A 219 -28.52 -9.24 -5.62
C LYS A 219 -27.81 -10.28 -4.76
N THR A 220 -26.52 -10.12 -4.51
CA THR A 220 -25.73 -10.98 -3.62
C THR A 220 -26.24 -10.90 -2.17
N LEU A 221 -26.57 -9.70 -1.68
CA LEU A 221 -27.15 -9.53 -0.34
C LEU A 221 -28.58 -10.09 -0.22
N LEU A 222 -29.34 -10.13 -1.32
CA LEU A 222 -30.72 -10.65 -1.35
C LEU A 222 -30.82 -12.13 -1.72
N HIS A 223 -29.72 -12.80 -2.03
CA HIS A 223 -29.73 -14.19 -2.48
C HIS A 223 -30.31 -15.12 -1.38
N PRO A 224 -31.23 -16.06 -1.67
CA PRO A 224 -31.91 -16.89 -0.66
C PRO A 224 -30.97 -17.75 0.20
N GLU A 225 -29.82 -18.13 -0.36
CA GLU A 225 -28.78 -18.92 0.34
C GLU A 225 -27.74 -18.04 1.06
N SER A 226 -27.86 -16.71 0.98
CA SER A 226 -26.97 -15.79 1.65
C SER A 226 -27.22 -15.82 3.16
N ARG A 227 -26.22 -16.29 3.93
CA ARG A 227 -26.14 -16.10 5.38
C ARG A 227 -24.93 -15.24 5.70
N ASN A 228 -25.14 -14.07 6.30
CA ASN A 228 -24.10 -13.08 6.58
C ASN A 228 -23.21 -12.76 5.36
N GLY A 229 -23.72 -12.91 4.13
CA GLY A 229 -23.03 -12.58 2.88
C GLY A 229 -21.98 -13.59 2.43
N THR A 230 -22.30 -14.89 2.31
CA THR A 230 -21.33 -15.92 1.85
C THR A 230 -21.92 -16.86 0.79
N VAL A 231 -21.02 -17.51 0.02
CA VAL A 231 -21.26 -18.75 -0.75
C VAL A 231 -21.48 -19.95 0.19
N VAL A 232 -22.59 -20.68 0.00
CA VAL A 232 -22.76 -22.06 0.48
C VAL A 232 -22.34 -23.00 -0.65
N VAL A 233 -21.11 -23.51 -0.62
CA VAL A 233 -20.80 -24.80 -1.25
C VAL A 233 -19.88 -25.58 -0.31
N ALA A 234 -20.29 -26.82 -0.07
CA ALA A 234 -19.84 -27.79 0.92
C ALA A 234 -18.33 -27.80 1.23
N SER A 235 -18.06 -27.71 2.54
CA SER A 235 -16.83 -28.15 3.18
C SER A 235 -16.64 -29.66 3.03
N THR A 236 -15.57 -30.06 2.34
CA THR A 236 -14.80 -31.26 2.71
C THR A 236 -13.34 -30.94 2.48
N GLU A 237 -12.66 -30.53 3.55
CA GLU A 237 -11.48 -31.23 4.08
C GLU A 237 -10.93 -30.47 5.28
N ASN A 238 -10.65 -31.22 6.34
CA ASN A 238 -9.96 -30.74 7.53
C ASN A 238 -8.55 -30.30 7.16
N VAL A 239 -8.36 -29.03 6.84
CA VAL A 239 -7.04 -28.41 6.83
C VAL A 239 -6.82 -27.80 8.20
N VAL A 240 -6.11 -28.55 9.03
CA VAL A 240 -5.35 -27.97 10.15
C VAL A 240 -4.50 -26.85 9.55
N LEU A 241 -4.72 -25.60 9.97
CA LEU A 241 -3.90 -24.45 9.58
C LEU A 241 -2.48 -24.63 10.14
N SER A 242 -1.64 -25.36 9.43
CA SER A 242 -0.19 -25.31 9.54
C SER A 242 0.34 -24.52 8.35
N GLY A 243 0.96 -23.37 8.64
CA GLY A 243 1.83 -22.68 7.69
C GLY A 243 1.35 -21.28 7.35
N SER A 244 1.96 -20.27 7.95
CA SER A 244 2.33 -19.10 7.16
C SER A 244 3.37 -19.60 6.14
N SER A 245 3.02 -19.72 4.87
CA SER A 245 4.04 -19.73 3.82
C SER A 245 4.61 -18.32 3.73
N LEU A 246 5.93 -18.22 3.59
CA LEU A 246 6.62 -16.97 3.25
C LEU A 246 5.91 -16.36 2.04
N ALA A 247 5.65 -15.04 2.03
CA ALA A 247 5.46 -14.40 0.75
C ALA A 247 6.80 -14.58 0.01
N ARG A 248 6.75 -15.15 -1.18
CA ARG A 248 7.93 -15.19 -2.06
C ARG A 248 8.30 -13.73 -2.41
N PRO A 249 9.46 -13.46 -3.04
CA PRO A 249 9.66 -12.16 -3.68
C PRO A 249 8.38 -11.72 -4.39
N GLY A 250 8.04 -10.43 -4.29
CA GLY A 250 6.87 -9.88 -4.96
C GLY A 250 6.79 -10.42 -6.37
N ASP A 251 5.57 -10.69 -6.79
CA ASP A 251 5.24 -11.39 -8.02
C ASP A 251 6.26 -11.18 -9.15
N ALA A 252 6.86 -12.27 -9.63
CA ALA A 252 7.65 -12.21 -10.84
C ALA A 252 6.75 -11.68 -11.95
N LYS A 253 7.04 -10.47 -12.45
CA LYS A 253 6.25 -9.82 -13.52
C LYS A 253 6.44 -10.50 -14.89
N GLU A 254 7.22 -11.58 -14.95
CA GLU A 254 7.34 -12.45 -16.10
C GLU A 254 6.07 -13.32 -16.19
N GLY A 255 5.33 -13.21 -17.30
CA GLY A 255 4.07 -13.95 -17.47
C GLY A 255 2.86 -13.27 -16.82
N TYR A 256 3.00 -12.04 -16.29
CA TYR A 256 1.90 -11.25 -15.72
C TYR A 256 0.81 -10.92 -16.76
N GLU A 257 1.18 -10.96 -18.04
CA GLU A 257 0.29 -10.84 -19.19
C GLU A 257 -0.56 -12.09 -19.47
N SER A 258 -0.27 -13.21 -18.82
CA SER A 258 -1.02 -14.46 -18.96
C SER A 258 -2.25 -14.47 -18.06
N GLY A 259 -3.39 -14.91 -18.60
CA GLY A 259 -4.62 -15.11 -17.81
C GLY A 259 -4.51 -16.21 -16.75
N ASP A 260 -3.50 -17.07 -16.84
CA ASP A 260 -3.22 -18.16 -15.89
C ASP A 260 -2.19 -17.76 -14.83
N TYR A 261 -1.83 -16.47 -14.75
CA TYR A 261 -0.89 -15.98 -13.76
C TYR A 261 -1.46 -16.16 -12.34
N VAL A 262 -0.71 -16.86 -11.48
CA VAL A 262 -1.06 -17.04 -10.08
C VAL A 262 -0.10 -16.19 -9.25
N THR A 263 -0.65 -15.18 -8.59
CA THR A 263 0.09 -14.33 -7.67
C THR A 263 0.61 -15.13 -6.46
N ASP A 264 1.85 -14.89 -6.08
CA ASP A 264 2.43 -15.31 -4.80
C ASP A 264 1.94 -14.39 -3.65
N ALA A 265 1.28 -13.26 -3.96
CA ALA A 265 0.68 -12.35 -2.97
C ALA A 265 -0.58 -12.96 -2.33
N GLN A 266 -0.63 -12.97 -0.99
CA GLN A 266 -1.75 -13.52 -0.22
C GLN A 266 -2.62 -12.43 0.40
N GLU A 267 -3.91 -12.73 0.60
CA GLU A 267 -4.87 -11.86 1.30
C GLU A 267 -4.37 -11.52 2.72
N LEU A 268 -4.27 -10.24 3.05
CA LEU A 268 -3.71 -9.73 4.31
C LEU A 268 -4.70 -9.84 5.49
N LYS A 269 -5.04 -11.06 5.91
CA LYS A 269 -5.52 -11.26 7.29
C LYS A 269 -4.31 -11.17 8.22
N ARG A 270 -4.23 -10.10 9.01
CA ARG A 270 -3.15 -9.91 9.99
C ARG A 270 -3.39 -10.77 11.25
N ILE A 271 -3.20 -12.07 11.07
CA ILE A 271 -3.22 -13.06 12.17
C ILE A 271 -1.78 -13.44 12.47
N GLY A 272 -1.28 -12.99 13.61
CA GLY A 272 0.05 -13.32 14.10
C GLY A 272 0.02 -14.22 15.33
N LYS A 273 1.20 -14.68 15.73
CA LYS A 273 1.44 -15.41 16.97
C LYS A 273 2.66 -14.79 17.64
N SER A 274 2.48 -14.26 18.85
CA SER A 274 3.60 -13.69 19.61
C SER A 274 4.62 -14.76 19.97
N THR A 275 5.89 -14.38 19.87
CA THR A 275 7.07 -15.21 20.16
C THR A 275 7.89 -14.57 21.27
N ASP A 276 8.57 -15.39 22.08
CA ASP A 276 9.54 -14.88 23.07
C ASP A 276 10.84 -14.44 22.37
N LEU A 277 10.82 -13.24 21.80
CA LEU A 277 11.96 -12.62 21.11
C LEU A 277 13.18 -12.46 22.02
N TYR A 278 12.97 -12.25 23.33
CA TYR A 278 14.06 -12.21 24.31
C TYR A 278 14.79 -13.55 24.38
N LYS A 279 14.04 -14.67 24.35
CA LYS A 279 14.64 -16.01 24.30
C LYS A 279 15.45 -16.21 23.02
N ILE A 280 14.96 -15.76 21.86
CA ILE A 280 15.69 -15.86 20.59
C ILE A 280 17.02 -15.13 20.67
N ALA A 281 17.02 -13.87 21.12
CA ALA A 281 18.23 -13.05 21.22
C ALA A 281 19.30 -13.61 22.19
N ASN A 282 18.87 -14.38 23.20
CA ASN A 282 19.77 -14.98 24.19
C ASN A 282 20.10 -16.46 23.91
N SER A 283 19.55 -17.05 22.85
CA SER A 283 19.81 -18.44 22.47
C SER A 283 20.98 -18.53 21.48
N LYS A 284 21.76 -19.62 21.56
CA LYS A 284 22.72 -19.95 20.51
C LYS A 284 21.95 -20.45 19.28
N ILE A 285 22.00 -19.69 18.19
CA ILE A 285 21.38 -20.06 16.91
C ILE A 285 22.46 -20.62 15.99
N LEU A 286 22.23 -21.82 15.45
CA LEU A 286 23.18 -22.49 14.55
C LEU A 286 23.47 -21.62 13.33
N GLY A 287 24.75 -21.46 13.00
CA GLY A 287 25.21 -20.66 11.86
C GLY A 287 25.30 -19.16 12.09
N LEU A 288 24.90 -18.66 13.25
CA LEU A 288 25.04 -17.25 13.63
C LEU A 288 26.14 -17.06 14.69
N PRO A 289 26.89 -15.95 14.64
CA PRO A 289 27.77 -15.55 15.73
C PRO A 289 26.96 -15.20 16.98
N LYS A 290 27.65 -15.16 18.13
CA LYS A 290 27.06 -14.61 19.35
C LYS A 290 26.68 -13.14 19.14
N LEU A 291 25.44 -12.79 19.46
CA LEU A 291 24.93 -11.43 19.45
C LEU A 291 25.79 -10.53 20.36
N LYS A 292 26.21 -9.38 19.83
CA LYS A 292 26.87 -8.32 20.61
C LYS A 292 25.94 -7.13 20.65
N VAL A 293 25.35 -6.91 21.82
CA VAL A 293 24.47 -5.76 22.08
C VAL A 293 25.33 -4.60 22.56
N THR A 294 25.05 -3.38 22.08
CA THR A 294 25.73 -2.16 22.54
C THR A 294 25.53 -1.96 24.04
N ASP A 295 26.58 -1.50 24.73
CA ASP A 295 26.51 -1.19 26.16
C ASP A 295 25.40 -0.18 26.44
N GLY A 296 24.53 -0.50 27.40
CA GLY A 296 23.39 0.34 27.79
C GLY A 296 22.09 0.06 27.04
N THR A 297 22.09 -0.72 25.95
CA THR A 297 20.84 -1.16 25.29
C THR A 297 20.15 -2.28 26.08
N ASN A 298 20.92 -3.18 26.73
CA ASN A 298 20.47 -4.25 27.65
C ASN A 298 19.05 -4.77 27.36
N LEU A 299 18.94 -5.83 26.55
CA LEU A 299 17.65 -6.38 26.14
C LEU A 299 16.83 -6.86 27.35
N THR A 300 15.59 -6.42 27.43
CA THR A 300 14.54 -6.96 28.33
C THR A 300 13.26 -7.13 27.53
N ARG A 301 12.28 -7.87 28.05
CA ARG A 301 11.01 -8.09 27.33
C ARG A 301 10.26 -6.77 27.11
N GLU A 302 10.33 -5.87 28.08
CA GLU A 302 9.68 -4.56 28.07
C GLU A 302 10.29 -3.66 26.98
N LYS A 303 11.62 -3.60 26.91
CA LYS A 303 12.33 -2.83 25.86
C LYS A 303 12.07 -3.38 24.46
N ILE A 304 12.07 -4.70 24.31
CA ILE A 304 11.76 -5.35 23.03
C ILE A 304 10.31 -5.07 22.63
N ALA A 305 9.36 -5.15 23.57
CA ALA A 305 7.96 -4.87 23.31
C ALA A 305 7.72 -3.41 22.91
N LEU A 306 8.39 -2.46 23.57
CA LEU A 306 8.34 -1.04 23.21
C LEU A 306 8.93 -0.80 21.81
N GLY A 307 10.11 -1.34 21.53
CA GLY A 307 10.72 -1.27 20.20
C GLY A 307 9.85 -1.85 19.10
N ARG A 308 9.24 -3.01 19.37
CA ARG A 308 8.30 -3.68 18.47
C ARG A 308 7.07 -2.82 18.23
N LYS A 309 6.47 -2.21 19.27
CA LYS A 309 5.37 -1.27 19.11
C LYS A 309 5.76 -0.11 18.19
N MET A 310 6.90 0.53 18.46
CA MET A 310 7.39 1.68 17.68
C MET A 310 7.67 1.32 16.21
N PHE A 311 8.21 0.14 15.94
CA PHE A 311 8.55 -0.31 14.59
C PHE A 311 7.34 -0.36 13.64
N PHE A 312 6.15 -0.68 14.17
CA PHE A 312 4.89 -0.77 13.41
C PHE A 312 3.98 0.46 13.59
N ASP A 313 4.45 1.50 14.29
CA ASP A 313 3.64 2.68 14.60
C ASP A 313 3.82 3.77 13.55
N ARG A 314 2.77 3.99 12.74
CA ARG A 314 2.81 4.95 11.64
C ARG A 314 2.79 6.41 12.14
N ARG A 315 2.29 6.63 13.36
CA ARG A 315 2.25 7.96 14.00
C ARG A 315 3.64 8.52 14.28
N LEU A 316 4.69 7.70 14.18
CA LEU A 316 6.07 8.13 14.37
C LEU A 316 6.69 8.78 13.13
N SER A 317 6.02 8.77 11.96
CA SER A 317 6.40 9.64 10.84
C SER A 317 5.78 11.03 10.97
N HIS A 318 6.32 11.99 10.24
CA HIS A 318 5.80 13.37 10.23
C HIS A 318 4.31 13.44 9.87
N THR A 319 3.91 12.68 8.84
CA THR A 319 2.55 12.64 8.27
C THR A 319 1.66 11.55 8.84
N ASP A 320 2.10 10.82 9.87
CA ASP A 320 1.40 9.67 10.46
C ASP A 320 1.15 8.48 9.49
N THR A 321 1.70 8.52 8.28
CA THR A 321 1.42 7.52 7.25
C THR A 321 2.47 6.43 7.14
N ILE A 322 3.64 6.55 7.77
CA ILE A 322 4.79 5.66 7.54
C ILE A 322 5.38 5.10 8.83
N SER A 323 5.69 3.81 8.81
CA SER A 323 6.48 3.14 9.85
C SER A 323 7.62 2.36 9.21
N CYS A 324 8.55 1.85 10.02
CA CYS A 324 9.64 1.00 9.55
C CYS A 324 9.11 -0.22 8.77
N ALA A 325 7.98 -0.78 9.22
CA ALA A 325 7.35 -1.95 8.63
C ALA A 325 6.78 -1.75 7.21
N ILE A 326 6.68 -0.51 6.71
CA ILE A 326 6.27 -0.26 5.31
C ILE A 326 7.42 -0.55 4.35
N CYS A 327 8.65 -0.23 4.74
CA CYS A 327 9.85 -0.46 3.93
C CYS A 327 10.53 -1.80 4.25
N HIS A 328 10.33 -2.31 5.46
CA HIS A 328 10.86 -3.57 5.95
C HIS A 328 9.71 -4.53 6.27
N VAL A 329 9.00 -4.92 5.22
CA VAL A 329 7.75 -5.69 5.29
C VAL A 329 8.05 -7.11 5.78
N PRO A 330 7.53 -7.55 6.94
CA PRO A 330 7.87 -8.85 7.52
C PRO A 330 7.67 -10.01 6.55
N GLU A 331 6.53 -10.03 5.87
CA GLU A 331 6.13 -11.06 4.91
C GLU A 331 7.10 -11.18 3.73
N MET A 332 7.77 -10.08 3.38
CA MET A 332 8.78 -9.97 2.32
C MET A 332 10.20 -10.14 2.87
N GLY A 333 10.37 -10.97 3.90
CA GLY A 333 11.67 -11.19 4.55
C GLY A 333 12.22 -9.96 5.26
N PHE A 334 11.34 -9.08 5.77
CA PHE A 334 11.70 -7.77 6.35
C PHE A 334 12.47 -6.86 5.36
N ALA A 335 12.21 -7.02 4.07
CA ALA A 335 12.66 -6.16 2.98
C ALA A 335 11.42 -5.61 2.24
N HIS A 336 11.60 -5.06 1.04
CA HIS A 336 10.48 -4.68 0.19
C HIS A 336 10.68 -5.23 -1.22
N ASN A 337 9.83 -6.19 -1.60
CA ASN A 337 10.05 -6.99 -2.80
C ASN A 337 9.19 -6.57 -4.01
N GLU A 338 8.22 -5.67 -3.83
CA GLU A 338 7.33 -5.19 -4.90
C GLU A 338 7.92 -4.01 -5.69
N LEU A 339 8.84 -3.28 -5.06
CA LEU A 339 9.44 -2.07 -5.60
C LEU A 339 10.96 -2.22 -5.64
N ALA A 340 11.57 -1.75 -6.73
CA ALA A 340 13.03 -1.68 -6.84
C ALA A 340 13.62 -0.80 -5.73
N THR A 341 12.97 0.33 -5.45
CA THR A 341 13.31 1.26 -4.39
C THR A 341 12.05 1.64 -3.62
N ALA A 342 12.15 1.78 -2.29
CA ALA A 342 10.99 2.13 -1.46
C ALA A 342 10.47 3.54 -1.75
N VAL A 343 9.22 3.78 -1.35
CA VAL A 343 8.54 5.07 -1.46
C VAL A 343 8.20 5.54 -0.05
N GLY A 344 8.71 6.71 0.32
CA GLY A 344 8.47 7.32 1.61
C GLY A 344 7.34 8.34 1.59
N THR A 345 7.44 9.31 2.51
CA THR A 345 6.37 10.28 2.79
C THR A 345 6.00 11.08 1.54
N GLU A 346 4.70 11.28 1.31
CA GLU A 346 4.14 12.00 0.15
C GLU A 346 4.54 11.41 -1.22
N GLY A 347 4.86 10.10 -1.28
CA GLY A 347 5.22 9.47 -2.55
C GLY A 347 6.66 9.70 -3.00
N ARG A 348 7.52 10.23 -2.12
CA ARG A 348 8.93 10.51 -2.43
C ARG A 348 9.74 9.21 -2.47
N SER A 349 10.25 8.85 -3.64
CA SER A 349 11.10 7.66 -3.79
C SER A 349 12.46 7.82 -3.10
N VAL A 350 12.97 6.73 -2.52
CA VAL A 350 14.37 6.64 -2.10
C VAL A 350 15.24 6.16 -3.28
N PRO A 351 16.53 6.51 -3.34
CA PRO A 351 17.41 6.07 -4.45
C PRO A 351 17.85 4.61 -4.35
N ARG A 352 17.49 3.91 -3.26
CA ARG A 352 18.02 2.59 -2.91
C ARG A 352 16.93 1.59 -2.56
N ASN A 353 17.24 0.32 -2.82
CA ASN A 353 16.46 -0.82 -2.34
C ASN A 353 16.56 -0.93 -0.81
N SER A 354 15.44 -1.24 -0.15
CA SER A 354 15.40 -1.50 1.28
C SER A 354 15.96 -2.90 1.59
N PRO A 355 17.16 -3.00 2.19
CA PRO A 355 17.71 -4.30 2.54
C PRO A 355 16.88 -4.97 3.65
N THR A 356 16.98 -6.29 3.77
CA THR A 356 16.44 -6.99 4.94
C THR A 356 17.09 -6.51 6.23
N ILE A 357 16.29 -6.36 7.29
CA ILE A 357 16.79 -6.13 8.66
C ILE A 357 17.00 -7.44 9.43
N LEU A 358 16.63 -8.59 8.87
CA LEU A 358 16.97 -9.89 9.47
C LEU A 358 18.49 -10.00 9.59
N ASN A 359 18.99 -10.28 10.78
CA ASN A 359 20.40 -10.37 11.13
C ASN A 359 21.21 -9.06 10.99
N ALA A 360 20.58 -7.90 10.76
CA ALA A 360 21.28 -6.63 10.63
C ALA A 360 22.08 -6.27 11.90
N ALA A 361 21.59 -6.69 13.07
CA ALA A 361 22.26 -6.55 14.37
C ALA A 361 23.63 -7.27 14.47
N LEU A 362 23.95 -8.15 13.53
CA LEU A 362 25.23 -8.87 13.50
C LEU A 362 26.28 -8.19 12.60
N LEU A 363 25.89 -7.11 11.91
CA LEU A 363 26.75 -6.31 11.06
C LEU A 363 27.44 -5.20 11.86
N LYS A 364 28.62 -4.79 11.40
CA LYS A 364 29.40 -3.66 11.94
C LYS A 364 29.27 -2.39 11.08
N ARG A 365 28.81 -2.54 9.84
CA ARG A 365 28.52 -1.45 8.90
C ARG A 365 27.11 -1.60 8.35
N LEU A 366 26.30 -0.57 8.55
CA LEU A 366 24.91 -0.48 8.16
C LEU A 366 24.74 0.46 6.95
N PHE A 367 23.58 0.38 6.31
CA PHE A 367 23.31 0.93 4.98
C PHE A 367 24.15 0.31 3.84
N HIS A 368 23.75 0.60 2.61
CA HIS A 368 24.47 0.18 1.40
C HIS A 368 25.81 0.92 1.22
N ASP A 369 25.96 2.14 1.75
CA ASP A 369 27.21 2.90 1.73
C ASP A 369 28.06 2.72 3.00
N GLY A 370 27.60 1.92 3.96
CA GLY A 370 28.38 1.56 5.14
C GLY A 370 28.66 2.73 6.11
N ARG A 371 27.84 3.80 6.03
CA ARG A 371 28.05 5.05 6.79
C ARG A 371 27.83 4.93 8.30
N GLU A 372 27.04 3.95 8.72
CA GLU A 372 26.63 3.80 10.12
C GLU A 372 27.15 2.52 10.78
N HIS A 373 27.36 2.57 12.09
CA HIS A 373 28.10 1.54 12.83
C HIS A 373 27.32 0.89 13.98
N SER A 374 26.13 1.40 14.29
CA SER A 374 25.23 0.82 15.29
C SER A 374 23.79 1.01 14.85
N LEU A 375 22.91 0.10 15.29
CA LEU A 375 21.48 0.23 15.05
C LEU A 375 20.94 1.49 15.73
N GLU A 376 21.46 1.83 16.91
CA GLU A 376 21.02 3.00 17.68
C GLU A 376 21.25 4.32 16.93
N ASN A 377 22.30 4.40 16.10
CA ASN A 377 22.52 5.55 15.24
C ASN A 377 21.76 5.43 13.91
N GLN A 378 21.71 4.22 13.35
CA GLN A 378 21.09 3.95 12.06
C GLN A 378 19.63 4.40 12.02
N VAL A 379 18.86 4.16 13.09
CA VAL A 379 17.42 4.47 13.16
C VAL A 379 17.10 5.96 12.97
N TRP A 380 18.03 6.87 13.29
CA TRP A 380 17.83 8.31 13.09
C TRP A 380 17.86 8.71 11.62
N GLY A 381 18.51 7.93 10.76
CA GLY A 381 18.49 8.11 9.31
C GLY A 381 17.06 8.14 8.73
N PRO A 382 16.32 7.01 8.77
CA PRO A 382 14.95 6.94 8.26
C PRO A 382 13.98 7.87 8.99
N LEU A 383 14.14 8.04 10.32
CA LEU A 383 13.28 8.89 11.13
C LEU A 383 13.30 10.36 10.67
N LEU A 384 14.46 10.86 10.25
CA LEU A 384 14.67 12.26 9.87
C LEU A 384 14.72 12.50 8.35
N ALA A 385 14.98 11.47 7.55
CA ALA A 385 15.08 11.60 6.10
C ALA A 385 13.75 12.06 5.49
N HIS A 386 13.78 13.15 4.73
CA HIS A 386 12.61 13.80 4.14
C HIS A 386 11.83 12.91 3.15
N ASN A 387 12.52 11.97 2.51
CA ASN A 387 11.96 10.98 1.60
C ASN A 387 11.71 9.62 2.28
N GLU A 388 11.73 9.57 3.61
CA GLU A 388 11.37 8.39 4.41
C GLU A 388 10.28 8.77 5.43
N MET A 389 10.59 8.90 6.73
CA MET A 389 9.61 9.27 7.77
C MET A 389 9.51 10.78 8.04
N ALA A 390 10.44 11.57 7.49
CA ALA A 390 10.37 13.03 7.35
C ALA A 390 10.18 13.84 8.64
N ASN A 391 10.53 13.33 9.83
CA ASN A 391 10.46 14.15 11.04
C ASN A 391 11.45 15.32 10.95
N PRO A 392 11.03 16.56 11.22
CA PRO A 392 11.88 17.74 11.03
C PRO A 392 13.07 17.80 11.99
N ALA A 393 12.95 17.19 13.18
CA ALA A 393 14.02 17.11 14.16
C ALA A 393 13.74 15.99 15.19
N PRO A 394 14.76 15.47 15.91
CA PRO A 394 14.55 14.54 17.01
C PRO A 394 13.61 15.08 18.11
N GLY A 395 13.72 16.37 18.43
CA GLY A 395 12.86 17.02 19.43
C GLY A 395 11.38 17.01 19.06
N TYR A 396 11.06 17.10 17.76
CA TYR A 396 9.68 16.99 17.27
C TYR A 396 9.11 15.60 17.55
N LEU A 397 9.85 14.55 17.20
CA LEU A 397 9.43 13.16 17.44
C LEU A 397 9.29 12.85 18.93
N ILE A 398 10.24 13.33 19.76
CA ILE A 398 10.16 13.18 21.22
C ILE A 398 8.89 13.83 21.76
N ASN A 399 8.58 15.06 21.31
CA ASN A 399 7.37 15.75 21.75
C ASN A 399 6.12 15.01 21.28
N LYS A 400 6.13 14.49 20.05
CA LYS A 400 5.03 13.71 19.49
C LYS A 400 4.74 12.47 20.35
N ILE A 401 5.76 11.65 20.62
CA ILE A 401 5.62 10.43 21.45
C ILE A 401 5.03 10.74 22.83
N LYS A 402 5.45 11.85 23.48
CA LYS A 402 4.92 12.27 24.79
C LYS A 402 3.42 12.60 24.79
N HIS A 403 2.84 12.90 23.63
CA HIS A 403 1.44 13.27 23.49
C HIS A 403 0.60 12.14 22.91
N ILE A 404 1.16 10.95 22.68
CA ILE A 404 0.42 9.77 22.25
C ILE A 404 0.04 8.97 23.51
N PRO A 405 -1.25 8.92 23.93
CA PRO A 405 -1.64 8.37 25.22
C PRO A 405 -1.25 6.91 25.46
N ASP A 406 -1.17 6.10 24.40
CA ASP A 406 -0.79 4.69 24.51
C ASP A 406 0.74 4.45 24.61
N TYR A 407 1.54 5.51 24.73
CA TYR A 407 2.95 5.48 25.14
C TYR A 407 3.17 5.90 26.59
N ASP A 408 2.14 6.34 27.30
CA ASP A 408 2.25 6.80 28.68
C ASP A 408 2.92 5.72 29.56
N ASN A 409 3.98 6.13 30.28
CA ASN A 409 4.81 5.30 31.15
C ASN A 409 5.61 4.17 30.46
N LEU A 410 5.44 3.87 29.16
CA LEU A 410 6.17 2.76 28.53
C LEU A 410 7.68 2.97 28.52
N PHE A 411 8.13 4.22 28.32
CA PHE A 411 9.55 4.57 28.35
C PHE A 411 10.10 4.53 29.77
N GLU A 412 9.35 5.05 30.73
CA GLU A 412 9.68 5.05 32.15
C GLU A 412 9.79 3.62 32.70
N GLU A 413 8.89 2.72 32.29
CA GLU A 413 8.94 1.31 32.65
C GLU A 413 10.13 0.58 32.01
N ALA A 414 10.43 0.86 30.74
CA ALA A 414 11.50 0.18 30.01
C ALA A 414 12.92 0.71 30.32
N TYR A 415 13.05 2.01 30.63
CA TYR A 415 14.34 2.71 30.74
C TYR A 415 14.51 3.54 32.02
N GLY A 416 13.49 3.65 32.87
CA GLY A 416 13.52 4.50 34.07
C GLY A 416 13.45 5.99 33.78
N THR A 417 13.25 6.39 32.52
CA THR A 417 13.12 7.78 32.07
C THR A 417 12.25 7.83 30.83
N GLY A 418 11.62 8.98 30.57
CA GLY A 418 10.76 9.18 29.41
C GLY A 418 11.48 9.17 28.05
N PRO A 419 10.75 9.45 26.96
CA PRO A 419 11.31 9.46 25.61
C PRO A 419 12.38 10.54 25.45
N SER A 420 13.51 10.14 24.88
CA SER A 420 14.70 10.94 24.60
C SER A 420 15.39 10.39 23.35
N ILE A 421 16.41 11.09 22.83
CA ILE A 421 17.20 10.58 21.71
C ILE A 421 17.74 9.17 22.02
N ASP A 422 18.28 8.99 23.23
CA ASP A 422 18.89 7.73 23.67
C ASP A 422 17.87 6.61 23.86
N THR A 423 16.76 6.87 24.55
CA THR A 423 15.75 5.84 24.84
C THR A 423 14.96 5.44 23.59
N ILE A 424 14.71 6.37 22.66
CA ILE A 424 14.09 6.08 21.36
C ILE A 424 15.01 5.19 20.52
N SER A 425 16.29 5.56 20.39
CA SER A 425 17.23 4.75 19.61
C SER A 425 17.36 3.34 20.17
N LYS A 426 17.52 3.22 21.49
CA LYS A 426 17.62 1.93 22.16
C LYS A 426 16.35 1.09 22.04
N ALA A 427 15.16 1.71 22.05
CA ALA A 427 13.91 0.99 21.87
C ALA A 427 13.83 0.34 20.50
N PHE A 428 14.00 1.10 19.41
CA PHE A 428 14.00 0.51 18.06
C PHE A 428 15.06 -0.60 17.93
N SER A 429 16.30 -0.30 18.33
CA SER A 429 17.39 -1.26 18.23
C SER A 429 17.15 -2.51 19.08
N ALA A 430 16.53 -2.40 20.25
CA ALA A 430 16.20 -3.57 21.09
C ALA A 430 15.33 -4.58 20.35
N TYR A 431 14.37 -4.14 19.53
CA TYR A 431 13.59 -5.04 18.67
C TYR A 431 14.43 -5.60 17.52
N GLU A 432 15.19 -4.76 16.81
CA GLU A 432 16.05 -5.18 15.70
C GLU A 432 17.11 -6.21 16.11
N TYR A 433 17.65 -6.11 17.34
CA TYR A 433 18.56 -7.10 17.93
C TYR A 433 17.94 -8.50 18.05
N THR A 434 16.62 -8.61 18.05
CA THR A 434 15.90 -9.90 18.16
C THR A 434 15.56 -10.54 16.82
N LEU A 435 15.70 -9.81 15.70
CA LEU A 435 15.38 -10.28 14.36
C LEU A 435 16.48 -11.18 13.80
N LEU A 436 16.76 -12.28 14.50
CA LEU A 436 17.82 -13.23 14.18
C LEU A 436 17.28 -14.45 13.44
N SER A 437 17.70 -14.60 12.19
CA SER A 437 17.33 -15.72 11.32
C SER A 437 18.53 -16.63 11.06
N GLY A 438 18.44 -17.87 11.52
CA GLY A 438 19.51 -18.87 11.39
C GLY A 438 18.97 -20.29 11.38
N ASN A 439 19.82 -21.27 11.68
CA ASN A 439 19.49 -22.68 11.54
C ASN A 439 18.93 -23.01 10.15
N SER A 440 19.52 -22.40 9.11
CA SER A 440 19.17 -22.63 7.71
C SER A 440 19.52 -24.06 7.28
N ALA A 441 19.07 -24.46 6.09
CA ALA A 441 19.44 -25.76 5.52
C ALA A 441 20.96 -25.89 5.35
N PHE A 442 21.62 -24.80 4.94
CA PHE A 442 23.08 -24.71 4.93
C PHE A 442 23.68 -24.90 6.32
N ASP A 443 23.15 -24.20 7.33
CA ASP A 443 23.71 -24.24 8.68
C ASP A 443 23.69 -25.67 9.25
N ARG A 444 22.57 -26.39 9.05
CA ARG A 444 22.43 -27.80 9.46
C ARG A 444 23.39 -28.72 8.70
N TRP A 445 23.55 -28.52 7.40
CA TRP A 445 24.47 -29.31 6.59
C TRP A 445 25.94 -29.07 6.96
N TYR A 446 26.35 -27.81 7.03
CA TYR A 446 27.76 -27.42 7.15
C TYR A 446 28.25 -27.44 8.60
N TYR A 447 27.48 -26.88 9.55
CA TYR A 447 27.90 -26.75 10.95
C TYR A 447 27.40 -27.89 11.85
N ALA A 448 26.21 -28.46 11.60
CA ALA A 448 25.71 -29.60 12.37
C ALA A 448 26.02 -30.97 11.75
N GLY A 449 26.54 -31.02 10.52
CA GLY A 449 26.91 -32.27 9.84
C GLY A 449 25.73 -33.08 9.32
N GLU A 450 24.54 -32.50 9.20
CA GLU A 450 23.35 -33.16 8.67
C GLU A 450 23.47 -33.37 7.16
N ARG A 451 23.94 -34.55 6.75
CA ARG A 451 24.31 -34.86 5.35
C ARG A 451 23.21 -34.61 4.31
N ASN A 452 21.95 -34.71 4.69
CA ASN A 452 20.79 -34.60 3.80
C ASN A 452 20.03 -33.27 3.94
N ALA A 453 20.55 -32.30 4.71
CA ALA A 453 19.88 -31.02 4.89
C ALA A 453 19.84 -30.16 3.60
N ILE A 454 20.75 -30.40 2.63
CA ILE A 454 20.73 -29.75 1.32
C ILE A 454 20.87 -30.77 0.17
N SER A 455 20.37 -30.37 -1.01
CA SER A 455 20.37 -31.20 -2.23
C SER A 455 21.77 -31.41 -2.81
N SER A 456 21.91 -32.40 -3.70
CA SER A 456 23.17 -32.62 -4.44
C SER A 456 23.54 -31.46 -5.35
N SER A 457 22.55 -30.72 -5.88
CA SER A 457 22.77 -29.51 -6.68
C SER A 457 23.33 -28.38 -5.82
N ALA A 458 22.73 -28.12 -4.65
CA ALA A 458 23.23 -27.12 -3.70
C ALA A 458 24.67 -27.43 -3.22
N LYS A 459 25.03 -28.70 -3.02
CA LYS A 459 26.42 -29.11 -2.70
C LYS A 459 27.40 -28.78 -3.83
N LYS A 460 27.00 -28.98 -5.08
CA LYS A 460 27.80 -28.56 -6.25
C LYS A 460 27.91 -27.03 -6.31
N GLY A 461 26.82 -26.32 -6.04
CA GLY A 461 26.76 -24.87 -5.93
C GLY A 461 27.73 -24.31 -4.90
N PHE A 462 27.74 -24.88 -3.69
CA PHE A 462 28.70 -24.53 -2.64
C PHE A 462 30.15 -24.72 -3.09
N LYS A 463 30.48 -25.83 -3.77
CA LYS A 463 31.83 -26.06 -4.30
C LYS A 463 32.22 -25.03 -5.35
N LEU A 464 31.27 -24.57 -6.18
CA LEU A 464 31.50 -23.50 -7.15
C LEU A 464 31.70 -22.16 -6.44
N PHE A 465 30.81 -21.82 -5.51
CA PHE A 465 30.82 -20.58 -4.73
C PHE A 465 32.14 -20.36 -3.97
N THR A 466 32.69 -21.43 -3.39
CA THR A 466 33.94 -21.41 -2.61
C THR A 466 35.19 -21.66 -3.46
N GLY A 467 35.02 -22.08 -4.72
CA GLY A 467 36.09 -22.42 -5.63
C GLY A 467 36.05 -21.56 -6.89
N LYS A 468 35.62 -22.16 -8.01
CA LYS A 468 35.68 -21.56 -9.36
C LYS A 468 35.04 -20.17 -9.45
N ALA A 469 33.89 -19.97 -8.81
CA ALA A 469 33.17 -18.69 -8.86
C ALA A 469 33.75 -17.62 -7.94
N ALA A 470 34.67 -17.99 -7.03
CA ALA A 470 35.39 -17.09 -6.13
C ALA A 470 34.51 -16.15 -5.27
N CYS A 471 33.22 -16.46 -5.10
CA CYS A 471 32.27 -15.62 -4.36
C CYS A 471 32.66 -15.45 -2.89
N MET A 472 33.28 -16.48 -2.30
CA MET A 472 33.79 -16.46 -0.92
C MET A 472 34.84 -15.36 -0.67
N THR A 473 35.44 -14.77 -1.71
CA THR A 473 36.41 -13.66 -1.56
C THR A 473 35.81 -12.46 -0.83
N CYS A 474 34.53 -12.17 -1.06
CA CYS A 474 33.79 -11.12 -0.36
C CYS A 474 32.70 -11.71 0.55
N HIS A 475 32.10 -12.85 0.17
CA HIS A 475 31.03 -13.49 0.93
C HIS A 475 31.56 -14.59 1.86
N LEU A 476 32.21 -14.16 2.94
CA LEU A 476 32.98 -15.01 3.84
C LEU A 476 32.15 -16.07 4.56
N ILE A 477 32.74 -17.24 4.74
CA ILE A 477 32.23 -18.36 5.55
C ILE A 477 33.28 -18.62 6.64
N GLY A 478 32.88 -18.47 7.90
CA GLY A 478 33.75 -18.74 9.04
C GLY A 478 33.59 -20.16 9.57
N ASP A 479 34.45 -20.51 10.52
CA ASP A 479 34.54 -21.85 11.11
C ASP A 479 33.27 -22.24 11.90
N ASP A 480 32.71 -21.28 12.65
CA ASP A 480 31.55 -21.51 13.53
C ASP A 480 30.23 -20.91 12.99
N TYR A 481 30.32 -19.96 12.05
CA TYR A 481 29.19 -19.21 11.53
C TYR A 481 29.52 -18.56 10.18
N ALA A 482 28.49 -18.18 9.42
CA ALA A 482 28.67 -17.48 8.14
C ALA A 482 27.58 -16.42 7.95
N LEU A 483 27.95 -15.14 7.95
CA LEU A 483 27.06 -14.07 7.50
C LEU A 483 27.16 -13.85 5.97
N PHE A 484 28.13 -14.48 5.31
CA PHE A 484 28.36 -14.33 3.87
C PHE A 484 28.60 -12.87 3.48
N THR A 485 29.44 -12.16 4.24
CA THR A 485 29.86 -10.80 3.92
C THR A 485 31.17 -10.48 4.62
N ASP A 486 32.02 -9.70 3.97
CA ASP A 486 33.21 -9.07 4.54
C ASP A 486 32.97 -7.61 4.94
N GLU A 487 31.76 -7.10 4.66
CA GLU A 487 31.29 -5.73 4.90
C GLU A 487 32.17 -4.64 4.25
N LYS A 488 33.04 -5.02 3.30
CA LYS A 488 33.87 -4.05 2.57
C LYS A 488 33.07 -3.38 1.46
N LEU A 489 33.60 -2.28 0.97
CA LEU A 489 32.94 -1.43 -0.03
C LEU A 489 33.56 -1.66 -1.40
N HIS A 490 32.75 -2.10 -2.36
CA HIS A 490 33.19 -2.45 -3.70
C HIS A 490 32.32 -1.78 -4.77
N ASN A 491 32.95 -1.37 -5.86
CA ASN A 491 32.25 -0.94 -7.07
C ASN A 491 32.11 -2.15 -8.00
N THR A 492 30.88 -2.63 -8.17
CA THR A 492 30.53 -3.71 -9.11
C THR A 492 30.18 -3.19 -10.51
N GLY A 493 30.08 -1.87 -10.65
CA GLY A 493 29.67 -1.18 -11.86
C GLY A 493 28.16 -0.96 -11.99
N MET A 494 27.33 -1.45 -11.07
CA MET A 494 25.88 -1.21 -11.11
C MET A 494 25.52 0.28 -10.97
N GLY A 495 26.04 0.94 -9.93
CA GLY A 495 25.84 2.38 -9.74
C GLY A 495 26.45 3.23 -10.86
N PHE A 496 27.59 2.80 -11.41
CA PHE A 496 28.20 3.43 -12.59
C PHE A 496 27.29 3.32 -13.81
N LYS A 497 26.74 2.14 -14.09
CA LYS A 497 25.81 1.92 -15.22
C LYS A 497 24.59 2.82 -15.12
N ALA A 498 24.00 2.93 -13.93
CA ALA A 498 22.88 3.81 -13.65
C ALA A 498 23.27 5.28 -13.88
N SER A 499 24.42 5.72 -13.35
CA SER A 499 24.87 7.11 -13.46
C SER A 499 25.27 7.53 -14.89
N MET A 500 25.72 6.57 -15.71
CA MET A 500 26.07 6.78 -17.12
C MET A 500 24.89 6.49 -18.05
N HIS A 501 23.72 6.14 -17.52
CA HIS A 501 22.55 5.86 -18.34
C HIS A 501 22.13 7.14 -19.05
N VAL A 502 22.05 7.06 -20.38
CA VAL A 502 21.44 8.10 -21.20
C VAL A 502 20.07 7.57 -21.58
N GLU A 503 19.02 8.21 -21.06
CA GLU A 503 17.64 7.87 -21.41
C GLU A 503 17.49 7.97 -22.94
N PRO A 504 16.99 6.91 -23.61
CA PRO A 504 16.77 6.93 -25.06
C PRO A 504 15.75 8.03 -25.42
N PRO A 505 15.79 8.58 -26.65
CA PRO A 505 14.85 9.63 -27.06
C PRO A 505 13.39 9.15 -27.04
N THR A 506 13.15 7.85 -27.18
CA THR A 506 11.83 7.24 -27.03
C THR A 506 11.91 6.07 -26.06
N LYS A 507 10.91 5.96 -25.18
CA LYS A 507 10.77 4.89 -24.19
C LYS A 507 9.41 4.23 -24.35
N LYS A 508 9.41 2.93 -24.60
CA LYS A 508 8.18 2.15 -24.64
C LYS A 508 7.67 1.94 -23.22
N VAL A 509 6.44 2.39 -22.95
CA VAL A 509 5.77 2.27 -21.66
C VAL A 509 4.49 1.47 -21.85
N THR A 510 4.36 0.40 -21.07
CA THR A 510 3.12 -0.37 -20.96
C THR A 510 2.17 0.39 -20.04
N LEU A 511 1.08 0.93 -20.58
CA LEU A 511 0.07 1.63 -19.78
C LEU A 511 -0.87 0.62 -19.11
N VAL A 512 -1.23 -0.42 -19.85
CA VAL A 512 -2.02 -1.57 -19.40
C VAL A 512 -1.54 -2.82 -20.14
N PRO A 513 -1.79 -4.03 -19.63
CA PRO A 513 -1.43 -5.27 -20.34
C PRO A 513 -1.93 -5.24 -21.79
N GLY A 514 -1.03 -5.48 -22.75
CA GLY A 514 -1.32 -5.45 -24.19
C GLY A 514 -1.30 -4.06 -24.87
N LEU A 515 -1.23 -2.96 -24.12
CA LEU A 515 -1.09 -1.61 -24.66
C LEU A 515 0.26 -0.98 -24.25
N THR A 516 1.16 -0.90 -25.23
CA THR A 516 2.42 -0.17 -25.10
C THR A 516 2.38 1.09 -25.95
N ILE A 517 2.77 2.23 -25.39
CA ILE A 517 3.00 3.46 -26.14
C ILE A 517 4.48 3.82 -26.12
N ASP A 518 4.97 4.41 -27.21
CA ASP A 518 6.31 5.00 -27.22
C ASP A 518 6.20 6.45 -26.77
N ILE A 519 6.79 6.75 -25.61
CA ILE A 519 6.84 8.09 -25.03
C ILE A 519 8.13 8.77 -25.47
N ASP A 520 8.04 9.96 -26.06
CA ASP A 520 9.20 10.83 -26.28
C ASP A 520 9.73 11.31 -24.93
N THR A 521 10.97 10.94 -24.60
CA THR A 521 11.54 11.24 -23.28
C THR A 521 11.91 12.71 -23.10
N SER A 522 12.05 13.47 -24.19
CA SER A 522 12.26 14.92 -24.11
C SER A 522 11.08 15.64 -23.45
N SER A 523 9.87 15.08 -23.55
CA SER A 523 8.64 15.65 -22.97
C SER A 523 8.70 15.84 -21.45
N TYR A 524 9.50 15.04 -20.74
CA TYR A 524 9.72 15.17 -19.31
C TYR A 524 11.17 15.49 -18.95
N ARG A 525 12.17 14.94 -19.65
CA ARG A 525 13.59 15.16 -19.34
C ARG A 525 14.01 16.63 -19.46
N ASP A 526 13.54 17.31 -20.50
CA ASP A 526 13.95 18.68 -20.83
C ASP A 526 12.94 19.71 -20.28
N ASN A 527 11.87 19.24 -19.64
CA ASN A 527 10.81 20.05 -19.11
C ASN A 527 11.12 20.43 -17.65
N ILE A 528 11.16 21.74 -17.40
CA ILE A 528 11.51 22.29 -16.09
C ILE A 528 10.55 21.85 -14.98
N ALA A 529 9.30 21.51 -15.32
CA ALA A 529 8.31 21.04 -14.37
C ALA A 529 8.69 19.70 -13.72
N PHE A 530 9.48 18.86 -14.41
CA PHE A 530 9.89 17.54 -13.93
C PHE A 530 11.36 17.48 -13.52
N LYS A 531 12.07 18.63 -13.55
CA LYS A 531 13.51 18.70 -13.26
C LYS A 531 13.84 18.19 -11.85
N ASP A 532 12.97 18.47 -10.88
CA ASP A 532 13.13 18.05 -9.49
C ASP A 532 12.63 16.61 -9.23
N GLU A 533 11.98 15.98 -10.22
CA GLU A 533 11.54 14.58 -10.19
C GLU A 533 12.58 13.61 -10.78
N ILE A 534 13.64 14.12 -11.42
CA ILE A 534 14.74 13.29 -11.92
C ILE A 534 15.54 12.78 -10.72
N ALA A 535 15.46 11.48 -10.47
CA ALA A 535 16.18 10.84 -9.37
C ALA A 535 17.69 11.14 -9.46
N PRO A 536 18.31 11.69 -8.40
CA PRO A 536 19.74 11.97 -8.40
C PRO A 536 20.53 10.66 -8.48
N ASN A 537 21.66 10.71 -9.19
CA ASN A 537 22.56 9.56 -9.31
C ASN A 537 23.06 9.11 -7.94
N ASP A 538 22.85 7.83 -7.59
CA ASP A 538 23.42 7.23 -6.40
C ASP A 538 24.91 6.96 -6.61
N LEU A 539 25.74 7.83 -6.03
CA LEU A 539 27.20 7.74 -6.11
C LEU A 539 27.80 6.81 -5.05
N GLY A 540 26.98 6.08 -4.28
CA GLY A 540 27.47 5.15 -3.24
C GLY A 540 28.25 5.85 -2.14
N LEU A 541 29.35 5.24 -1.68
CA LEU A 541 30.21 5.75 -0.60
C LEU A 541 30.70 7.20 -0.81
N TYR A 542 30.84 7.66 -2.06
CA TYR A 542 31.20 9.06 -2.36
C TYR A 542 30.30 10.07 -1.66
N THR A 543 29.00 9.78 -1.48
CA THR A 543 28.08 10.72 -0.81
C THR A 543 28.46 10.98 0.65
N VAL A 544 29.23 10.05 1.24
CA VAL A 544 29.72 10.11 2.62
C VAL A 544 31.13 10.70 2.65
N THR A 545 32.06 10.18 1.83
CA THR A 545 33.49 10.52 1.92
C THR A 545 33.88 11.75 1.10
N GLN A 546 33.10 12.08 0.07
CA GLN A 546 33.42 13.07 -0.96
C GLN A 546 34.72 12.78 -1.73
N ASP A 547 35.30 11.58 -1.60
CA ASP A 547 36.48 11.14 -2.36
C ASP A 547 36.03 10.56 -3.73
N PRO A 548 36.43 11.16 -4.86
CA PRO A 548 36.09 10.65 -6.20
C PRO A 548 36.46 9.17 -6.43
N ASN A 549 37.44 8.63 -5.72
CA ASN A 549 37.83 7.22 -5.80
C ASN A 549 36.82 6.27 -5.14
N ASP A 550 35.88 6.80 -4.35
CA ASP A 550 34.82 6.04 -3.67
C ASP A 550 33.50 6.00 -4.43
N ARG A 551 33.44 6.60 -5.63
CA ARG A 551 32.25 6.57 -6.48
C ARG A 551 31.79 5.14 -6.74
N TRP A 552 30.49 4.94 -6.53
CA TRP A 552 29.74 3.71 -6.74
C TRP A 552 30.23 2.51 -5.92
N LYS A 553 30.98 2.74 -4.84
CA LYS A 553 31.29 1.68 -3.88
C LYS A 553 30.10 1.45 -2.95
N PHE A 554 29.72 0.19 -2.82
CA PHE A 554 28.68 -0.26 -1.90
C PHE A 554 29.19 -1.42 -1.06
N ARG A 555 28.68 -1.52 0.16
CA ARG A 555 28.98 -2.59 1.10
C ARG A 555 28.59 -3.94 0.51
N THR A 556 29.46 -4.94 0.65
CA THR A 556 29.13 -6.34 0.37
C THR A 556 27.90 -6.75 1.17
N ALA A 557 26.80 -7.07 0.49
CA ALA A 557 25.56 -7.46 1.15
C ALA A 557 25.73 -8.82 1.89
N MET A 558 25.01 -8.97 3.00
CA MET A 558 24.87 -10.25 3.69
C MET A 558 23.95 -11.16 2.85
N LEU A 559 24.31 -12.44 2.66
CA LEU A 559 23.52 -13.36 1.83
C LEU A 559 22.54 -14.25 2.62
N ARG A 560 22.46 -14.11 3.95
CA ARG A 560 21.43 -14.81 4.74
C ARG A 560 20.04 -14.34 4.31
N ASN A 561 19.15 -15.29 4.08
CA ASN A 561 17.78 -15.06 3.59
C ASN A 561 17.70 -14.44 2.19
N VAL A 562 18.76 -14.49 1.38
CA VAL A 562 18.79 -13.80 0.07
C VAL A 562 17.68 -14.27 -0.89
N GLU A 563 17.17 -15.49 -0.75
CA GLU A 563 16.06 -16.00 -1.56
C GLU A 563 14.77 -15.16 -1.45
N ILE A 564 14.53 -14.54 -0.30
CA ILE A 564 13.26 -13.85 0.01
C ILE A 564 13.41 -12.33 0.09
N THR A 565 14.51 -11.77 -0.41
CA THR A 565 14.85 -10.34 -0.29
C THR A 565 15.22 -9.71 -1.62
N GLY A 566 14.65 -10.22 -2.73
CA GLY A 566 14.70 -9.52 -4.01
C GLY A 566 13.77 -8.29 -4.01
N PRO A 567 13.82 -7.41 -5.00
CA PRO A 567 14.82 -7.36 -6.06
C PRO A 567 16.20 -6.98 -5.49
N TYR A 568 17.24 -7.30 -6.24
CA TYR A 568 18.61 -7.32 -5.75
C TYR A 568 19.41 -6.08 -6.15
N MET A 569 20.60 -5.96 -5.53
CA MET A 569 21.54 -4.84 -5.63
C MET A 569 21.08 -3.60 -4.87
N HIS A 570 21.92 -2.56 -4.80
CA HIS A 570 21.65 -1.35 -4.01
C HIS A 570 20.40 -0.58 -4.46
N ASN A 571 19.93 -0.81 -5.70
CA ASN A 571 18.83 -0.10 -6.34
C ASN A 571 17.74 -1.03 -6.89
N GLY A 572 17.76 -2.33 -6.55
CA GLY A 572 16.73 -3.27 -7.01
C GLY A 572 16.74 -3.55 -8.51
N ALA A 573 17.89 -3.36 -9.18
CA ALA A 573 18.00 -3.47 -10.64
C ALA A 573 17.85 -4.89 -11.20
N LEU A 574 18.06 -5.92 -10.38
CA LEU A 574 18.01 -7.33 -10.80
C LEU A 574 16.85 -8.04 -10.09
N GLN A 575 16.04 -8.83 -10.82
CA GLN A 575 14.81 -9.40 -10.26
C GLN A 575 15.03 -10.80 -9.67
N THR A 576 15.92 -11.60 -10.28
CA THR A 576 16.15 -12.99 -9.87
C THR A 576 17.57 -13.23 -9.35
N LEU A 577 17.75 -14.26 -8.53
CA LEU A 577 19.09 -14.71 -8.13
C LEU A 577 19.94 -15.16 -9.33
N LYS A 578 19.29 -15.68 -10.38
CA LYS A 578 19.97 -16.07 -11.61
C LYS A 578 20.58 -14.84 -12.29
N ASP A 579 19.83 -13.74 -12.41
CA ASP A 579 20.34 -12.47 -12.95
C ASP A 579 21.55 -11.95 -12.16
N VAL A 580 21.50 -12.07 -10.83
CA VAL A 580 22.61 -11.67 -9.94
C VAL A 580 23.86 -12.51 -10.22
N VAL A 581 23.72 -13.83 -10.26
CA VAL A 581 24.86 -14.74 -10.50
C VAL A 581 25.41 -14.52 -11.92
N GLU A 582 24.56 -14.31 -12.92
CA GLU A 582 24.98 -14.00 -14.29
C GLU A 582 25.69 -12.65 -14.39
N PHE A 583 25.21 -11.63 -13.68
CA PHE A 583 25.88 -10.33 -13.58
C PHE A 583 27.30 -10.46 -13.04
N TYR A 584 27.49 -11.23 -11.95
CA TYR A 584 28.82 -11.50 -11.43
C TYR A 584 29.65 -12.40 -12.35
N ASN A 585 29.01 -13.37 -13.05
CA ASN A 585 29.68 -14.23 -14.04
C ASN A 585 30.28 -13.43 -15.20
N GLN A 586 29.68 -12.31 -15.58
CA GLN A 586 30.20 -11.38 -16.59
C GLN A 586 31.33 -10.48 -16.06
N GLY A 587 31.57 -10.47 -14.74
CA GLY A 587 32.56 -9.61 -14.10
C GLY A 587 32.09 -8.17 -13.89
N GLY A 588 30.79 -7.95 -13.68
CA GLY A 588 30.21 -6.63 -13.43
C GLY A 588 30.24 -5.70 -14.65
N ILE A 589 30.11 -4.38 -14.43
CA ILE A 589 30.04 -3.38 -15.52
C ILE A 589 31.34 -2.59 -15.66
N LYS A 590 32.14 -2.95 -16.67
CA LYS A 590 33.41 -2.29 -17.03
C LYS A 590 33.23 -1.03 -17.88
N GLN A 591 32.12 -0.93 -18.60
CA GLN A 591 31.83 0.22 -19.49
C GLN A 591 30.33 0.38 -19.69
N SER A 592 29.89 1.61 -19.96
CA SER A 592 28.51 1.95 -20.30
C SER A 592 28.54 2.96 -21.44
N GLY A 593 28.02 2.57 -22.61
CA GLY A 593 28.19 3.34 -23.84
C GLY A 593 29.67 3.55 -24.17
N LYS A 594 30.10 4.82 -24.25
CA LYS A 594 31.50 5.21 -24.51
C LYS A 594 32.33 5.39 -23.23
N MET A 595 31.70 5.33 -22.05
CA MET A 595 32.35 5.60 -20.76
C MET A 595 32.93 4.32 -20.17
N LYS A 596 34.16 4.40 -19.66
CA LYS A 596 34.83 3.31 -18.93
C LYS A 596 34.68 3.50 -17.43
N ASN A 597 34.49 2.40 -16.71
CA ASN A 597 34.44 2.40 -15.24
C ASN A 597 35.86 2.24 -14.69
N GLU A 598 36.54 3.36 -14.50
CA GLU A 598 37.94 3.38 -14.01
C GLU A 598 38.08 2.92 -12.56
N ASN A 599 37.00 3.04 -11.77
CA ASN A 599 36.98 2.70 -10.35
C ASN A 599 36.39 1.31 -10.07
N LEU A 600 36.25 0.43 -11.08
CA LEU A 600 35.72 -0.91 -10.88
C LEU A 600 36.62 -1.70 -9.93
N SER A 601 36.01 -2.44 -8.99
CA SER A 601 36.77 -3.29 -8.06
C SER A 601 37.62 -4.30 -8.84
N PRO A 602 38.90 -4.51 -8.48
CA PRO A 602 39.77 -5.50 -9.15
C PRO A 602 39.30 -6.94 -8.94
N LEU A 603 38.41 -7.17 -7.96
CA LEU A 603 37.75 -8.45 -7.72
C LEU A 603 36.63 -8.75 -8.73
N MET A 604 36.31 -7.80 -9.61
CA MET A 604 35.31 -7.98 -10.66
C MET A 604 35.92 -8.45 -11.98
N PHE A 605 35.80 -9.76 -12.25
CA PHE A 605 36.29 -10.39 -13.47
C PHE A 605 35.33 -11.51 -13.93
N PRO A 606 35.30 -11.84 -15.23
CA PRO A 606 34.45 -12.91 -15.73
C PRO A 606 34.79 -14.26 -15.09
N LEU A 607 33.76 -14.97 -14.62
CA LEU A 607 33.91 -16.24 -13.90
C LEU A 607 33.86 -17.46 -14.83
N ASN A 608 33.37 -17.28 -16.07
CA ASN A 608 33.23 -18.32 -17.10
C ASN A 608 32.47 -19.55 -16.59
N LEU A 609 31.37 -19.29 -15.87
CA LEU A 609 30.41 -20.30 -15.44
C LEU A 609 29.46 -20.64 -16.60
N SER A 610 29.22 -21.93 -16.79
CA SER A 610 28.14 -22.46 -17.61
C SER A 610 26.77 -22.25 -16.95
N GLU A 611 25.69 -22.35 -17.72
CA GLU A 611 24.32 -22.21 -17.19
C GLU A 611 24.02 -23.19 -16.05
N SER A 612 24.40 -24.47 -16.19
CA SER A 612 24.22 -25.45 -15.10
C SER A 612 25.01 -25.08 -13.84
N GLU A 613 26.19 -24.46 -13.96
CA GLU A 613 26.96 -24.00 -12.81
C GLU A 613 26.27 -22.80 -12.13
N VAL A 614 25.70 -21.88 -12.92
CA VAL A 614 24.87 -20.77 -12.42
C VAL A 614 23.68 -21.31 -11.62
N ASP A 615 22.91 -22.23 -12.20
CA ASP A 615 21.73 -22.81 -11.53
C ASP A 615 22.12 -23.54 -10.23
N ASN A 616 23.24 -24.26 -10.21
CA ASN A 616 23.73 -24.90 -8.98
C ASN A 616 24.08 -23.88 -7.88
N ILE A 617 24.67 -22.73 -8.23
CA ILE A 617 24.95 -21.66 -7.26
C ILE A 617 23.64 -21.07 -6.74
N VAL A 618 22.65 -20.83 -7.60
CA VAL A 618 21.33 -20.35 -7.18
C VAL A 618 20.69 -21.35 -6.19
N GLU A 619 20.74 -22.65 -6.48
CA GLU A 619 20.25 -23.69 -5.56
C GLU A 619 20.98 -23.68 -4.21
N PHE A 620 22.27 -23.34 -4.19
CA PHE A 620 23.00 -23.12 -2.95
C PHE A 620 22.51 -21.88 -2.19
N LEU A 621 22.31 -20.74 -2.87
CA LEU A 621 21.86 -19.50 -2.23
C LEU A 621 20.48 -19.63 -1.57
N LYS A 622 19.58 -20.44 -2.13
CA LYS A 622 18.28 -20.78 -1.53
C LYS A 622 18.40 -21.51 -0.19
N THR A 623 19.51 -22.21 0.06
CA THR A 623 19.72 -22.92 1.32
C THR A 623 20.04 -22.01 2.52
N LEU A 624 20.23 -20.71 2.28
CA LEU A 624 20.68 -19.71 3.26
C LEU A 624 19.53 -19.05 4.04
N THR A 625 18.27 -19.41 3.74
CA THR A 625 17.09 -18.94 4.46
C THR A 625 16.95 -19.66 5.80
N GLY A 626 16.86 -18.89 6.90
CA GLY A 626 16.73 -19.45 8.23
C GLY A 626 15.41 -20.19 8.44
N SER A 627 15.43 -21.26 9.24
CA SER A 627 14.22 -22.06 9.48
C SER A 627 13.18 -21.37 10.36
N ASN A 628 13.59 -20.35 11.12
CA ASN A 628 12.73 -19.58 12.02
C ASN A 628 12.18 -18.29 11.42
N VAL A 629 12.40 -17.99 10.13
CA VAL A 629 11.87 -16.77 9.50
C VAL A 629 10.35 -16.66 9.66
N ASN A 630 9.61 -17.75 9.45
CA ASN A 630 8.16 -17.77 9.63
C ASN A 630 7.72 -17.42 11.07
N GLU A 631 8.49 -17.83 12.08
CA GLU A 631 8.22 -17.50 13.48
C GLU A 631 8.37 -15.99 13.73
N LEU A 632 9.39 -15.35 13.13
CA LEU A 632 9.61 -13.90 13.21
C LEU A 632 8.51 -13.12 12.49
N ILE A 633 8.04 -13.60 11.33
CA ILE A 633 6.94 -12.99 10.59
C ILE A 633 5.63 -13.08 11.37
N LEU A 634 5.33 -14.24 11.95
CA LEU A 634 4.13 -14.42 12.76
C LEU A 634 4.16 -13.54 14.01
N ASP A 635 5.33 -13.35 14.61
CA ASP A 635 5.47 -12.39 15.71
C ASP A 635 5.23 -10.96 15.22
N ALA A 636 5.85 -10.53 14.12
CA ALA A 636 5.63 -9.21 13.55
C ALA A 636 4.14 -8.92 13.24
N LYS A 637 3.41 -9.90 12.69
CA LYS A 637 1.96 -9.83 12.46
C LYS A 637 1.15 -9.67 13.76
N ALA A 638 1.67 -10.11 14.90
CA ALA A 638 1.02 -9.98 16.20
C ALA A 638 1.31 -8.64 16.90
N ALA A 639 2.18 -7.78 16.36
CA ALA A 639 2.45 -6.47 16.97
C ALA A 639 1.19 -5.59 16.86
N PRO A 640 0.91 -4.63 17.73
CA PRO A 640 -0.09 -3.61 17.40
C PRO A 640 0.41 -2.77 16.23
N ILE A 641 -0.45 -2.44 15.27
CA ILE A 641 -0.17 -1.33 14.33
C ILE A 641 -0.62 -0.08 15.05
N GLY A 642 0.26 0.93 15.11
CA GLY A 642 -0.14 2.26 15.57
C GLY A 642 -1.04 2.88 14.52
N GLU A 643 -2.34 2.59 14.63
CA GLU A 643 -3.36 3.21 13.80
C GLU A 643 -3.80 4.52 14.42
N ILE A 644 -4.10 5.46 13.54
CA ILE A 644 -4.46 6.78 13.97
C ILE A 644 -5.96 6.79 14.27
N SER A 645 -6.31 7.11 15.52
CA SER A 645 -7.69 7.45 15.85
C SER A 645 -7.98 8.89 15.41
N LEU A 646 -9.22 9.19 15.02
CA LEU A 646 -9.67 10.57 14.82
C LEU A 646 -9.55 11.41 16.11
N ASP A 647 -9.49 10.75 17.27
CA ASP A 647 -9.30 11.38 18.58
C ASP A 647 -7.80 11.58 18.95
N ASP A 648 -6.85 11.22 18.07
CA ASP A 648 -5.42 11.38 18.38
C ASP A 648 -5.05 12.87 18.40
N PRO A 649 -4.58 13.40 19.54
CA PRO A 649 -4.28 14.83 19.69
C PRO A 649 -3.10 15.30 18.82
N ASN A 650 -2.41 14.40 18.09
CA ASN A 650 -1.32 14.75 17.18
C ASN A 650 -1.66 14.62 15.70
N TRP A 651 -2.95 14.44 15.35
CA TRP A 651 -3.38 14.33 13.95
C TRP A 651 -2.86 15.49 13.10
N PHE A 652 -2.00 15.14 12.13
CA PHE A 652 -1.25 16.05 11.26
C PHE A 652 -2.10 17.11 10.52
N HIS A 653 -3.41 16.90 10.39
CA HIS A 653 -4.27 17.78 9.59
C HIS A 653 -5.18 18.73 10.37
N GLU A 654 -5.37 18.55 11.69
CA GLU A 654 -6.26 19.44 12.47
C GLU A 654 -5.54 20.21 13.58
N ASN A 655 -4.43 19.69 14.10
CA ASN A 655 -3.57 20.48 14.97
C ASN A 655 -2.48 21.13 14.13
N LYS A 656 -2.72 22.42 13.79
CA LYS A 656 -1.59 23.35 13.69
C LYS A 656 -0.71 23.04 14.90
N PRO A 657 0.57 22.70 14.73
CA PRO A 657 1.43 22.61 15.89
C PRO A 657 1.25 23.92 16.65
N LYS A 658 0.86 23.84 17.92
CA LYS A 658 0.94 24.98 18.83
C LYS A 658 2.44 25.23 19.05
N TYR A 659 3.10 25.79 18.04
CA TYR A 659 4.41 26.41 18.19
C TYR A 659 4.23 27.83 18.71
#